data_AF-A0A3C0QSX7-F1
#
_entry.id   AF-A0A3C0QSX7-F1
#
_cell.length_a   1.000
_cell.length_b   1.000
_cell.length_c   1.000
_cell.angle_alpha   90.00
_cell.angle_beta   90.00
_cell.angle_gamma   90.00
#
_symmetry.space_group_name_H-M   'P 1'
#
loop_
_entity.id
_entity.type
_entity.pdbx_description
1 polymer ?
#
loop_
_entity_poly.entity_id
_entity_poly.type
_entity_poly.pdbx_seq_one_letter_code
_entity_poly.pdbx_strand_id
1 'polypeptide(L)'
;MQSEHEHFQEGGCCRGKTFSVQRGKGFSLNPKIIQEKEENCMEQTNHALSHRIISFLTAVALMLTTLLLFLPQNSLTAQAISTDYPAQLVHLAAYDNSKNLSISGTADNSALSMSASTTLSEAWRFDYVGTDSKGSYYKIINQGSGRLLTPAGYNTSNGTKAVIYGSESAKSQHWYVSAVSNDHLGNGLYYKIVNYVDTNMALTNNNGTLTISTYSGSNGQKWLINSVGLQGFAGYCKDDNQGKVKAADIGGLLGQTVEVSTFADLKKYAEASGAYTIVVTGKIDGGSNYKVDGQSHYYNPDGRIYVTDNKTIIGSYNSHVTYNVALCTKQGSGQGNNVIIRNLEMQHDANSNGNDNIIVYFGAGQNLWVDHVTFVGHSDYNKASSGQPDYDKFLACCYDADYCTVSECSFGLHEYGVILGYPDDTATVKAKYDGYPRMTLAGNKFYKTLTRGPGLMRWGYYHSFNNYVDTFSMAYTVHSGCDIYAENCYYANGGNVICDWNQITYPGAYYETGSKFSSCNRTVRGEGTTNNPSYSVESTWRPKNNYTYTTLSADQAKSFCSSYSGAQSSASNYNYITLNKAGFPSAGYVELPNSEPVATYEPTYFTEGSAYRIKNVNSGLYMEVAGAKAENNANVDQWGSDGSETHNIWKFYSAGDGYYYLASCVGDGGTYVLDIAGKKTANGTNIDLYKYNGGTNQQFMITNNGDNTYKIRTRITGEASAVEIANADTSSGANVQQWEINGVNCQDWILEKVTDPGTAMDTQYVYTFQNQNSGLVMDIVNGAMADNSNVQQWASNGFDCQKWTLKAFGSGNYYYIRSVQDANYVLKAEGSANGGNIDIVTYSNKDSAMLFRFTKNLDGSYSIITHASKDACLVEVASASKDNGANVQQWEVTNNGCQRWNLTTETTTVATTTTTTTTTTKATTTTTKATTTTQAPATTTKATTTQATTTTTTTTTTTKGDIVEDGTVSVTDLVALQKYVLKQQTFTQKQFENADINGDGKVNIIDVALLKQILMKAR
;
A
#
# COMPACT_ATOMS: atom_id res chain seq x y z
N MET A 1 -40.06 0.52 -40.59
CA MET A 1 -41.52 0.60 -40.43
C MET A 1 -41.74 0.94 -38.96
N GLN A 2 -41.72 2.22 -38.62
CA GLN A 2 -42.83 3.21 -38.60
C GLN A 2 -43.45 3.26 -37.18
N SER A 3 -43.75 4.39 -36.53
CA SER A 3 -43.51 5.84 -36.72
C SER A 3 -44.26 6.55 -35.54
N GLU A 4 -43.85 7.73 -35.01
CA GLU A 4 -44.49 9.09 -35.17
C GLU A 4 -44.49 9.81 -33.78
N HIS A 5 -44.48 11.14 -33.58
CA HIS A 5 -44.50 12.40 -34.37
C HIS A 5 -44.12 13.58 -33.40
N GLU A 6 -43.23 14.54 -33.74
CA GLU A 6 -43.45 15.99 -34.14
C GLU A 6 -43.97 16.96 -33.04
N HIS A 7 -43.67 18.28 -32.89
CA HIS A 7 -43.18 19.43 -33.71
C HIS A 7 -42.75 20.60 -32.76
N PHE A 8 -41.71 21.45 -32.99
CA PHE A 8 -41.51 22.70 -33.79
C PHE A 8 -41.85 24.11 -33.17
N GLN A 9 -40.86 24.99 -33.35
CA GLN A 9 -40.53 26.44 -33.15
C GLN A 9 -41.52 27.68 -33.12
N GLU A 10 -40.98 28.77 -32.51
CA GLU A 10 -40.87 30.23 -32.90
C GLU A 10 -41.95 31.35 -32.69
N GLY A 11 -41.48 32.55 -32.27
CA GLY A 11 -41.85 33.89 -32.82
C GLY A 11 -42.78 34.87 -32.02
N GLY A 12 -42.36 36.13 -31.78
CA GLY A 12 -43.10 37.17 -31.00
C GLY A 12 -43.72 38.38 -31.76
N CYS A 13 -44.27 39.41 -31.08
CA CYS A 13 -44.40 40.84 -31.51
C CYS A 13 -45.05 41.81 -30.45
N CYS A 14 -44.83 43.12 -30.62
CA CYS A 14 -45.06 44.30 -29.73
C CYS A 14 -46.46 44.99 -29.75
N ARG A 15 -46.73 45.94 -28.80
CA ARG A 15 -47.40 47.26 -29.02
C ARG A 15 -47.44 48.16 -27.75
N GLY A 16 -47.29 49.49 -27.91
CA GLY A 16 -47.29 50.52 -26.84
C GLY A 16 -48.47 51.50 -26.84
N LYS A 17 -48.42 52.58 -26.01
CA LYS A 17 -49.18 53.87 -26.12
C LYS A 17 -48.71 54.97 -25.13
N THR A 18 -49.11 56.22 -25.42
CA THR A 18 -48.51 57.58 -25.22
C THR A 18 -49.09 58.50 -24.11
N PHE A 19 -48.28 59.51 -23.65
CA PHE A 19 -48.47 60.96 -23.24
C PHE A 19 -49.79 61.45 -22.52
N SER A 20 -49.93 62.49 -21.65
CA SER A 20 -49.16 63.70 -21.19
C SER A 20 -49.96 64.53 -20.13
N VAL A 21 -49.29 65.54 -19.49
CA VAL A 21 -49.77 66.86 -18.94
C VAL A 21 -49.74 67.12 -17.41
N GLN A 22 -49.54 68.41 -17.07
CA GLN A 22 -48.84 69.12 -15.99
C GLN A 22 -49.53 69.38 -14.62
N ARG A 23 -48.64 69.57 -13.61
CA ARG A 23 -48.58 70.48 -12.44
C ARG A 23 -49.85 71.04 -11.76
N GLY A 24 -49.93 70.81 -10.45
CA GLY A 24 -50.52 71.72 -9.44
C GLY A 24 -49.76 71.61 -8.11
N LYS A 25 -49.39 72.75 -7.51
CA LYS A 25 -48.78 72.85 -6.15
C LYS A 25 -49.89 72.90 -5.08
N GLY A 26 -49.68 72.25 -3.93
CA GLY A 26 -50.46 72.51 -2.72
C GLY A 26 -50.30 71.48 -1.59
N PHE A 27 -49.44 71.79 -0.61
CA PHE A 27 -49.42 71.40 0.81
C PHE A 27 -49.62 69.95 1.31
N SER A 28 -48.56 69.45 1.96
CA SER A 28 -48.47 68.72 3.25
C SER A 28 -49.31 67.45 3.48
N LEU A 29 -48.64 66.30 3.67
CA LEU A 29 -48.90 65.34 4.78
C LEU A 29 -47.80 64.24 4.89
N ASN A 30 -47.20 64.18 6.09
CA ASN A 30 -46.55 63.07 6.85
C ASN A 30 -45.56 62.06 6.17
N PRO A 31 -44.25 62.05 6.53
CA PRO A 31 -43.23 61.16 5.92
C PRO A 31 -43.18 59.70 6.41
N LYS A 32 -44.15 59.20 7.18
CA LYS A 32 -44.03 57.87 7.82
C LYS A 32 -44.67 56.69 7.06
N ILE A 33 -45.20 56.89 5.85
CA ILE A 33 -45.91 55.84 5.10
C ILE A 33 -45.24 55.49 3.76
N ILE A 34 -44.17 56.20 3.35
CA ILE A 34 -43.48 55.93 2.08
C ILE A 34 -42.29 54.95 2.25
N GLN A 35 -41.78 54.77 3.47
CA GLN A 35 -40.59 53.94 3.68
C GLN A 35 -40.88 52.41 3.78
N GLU A 36 -42.09 51.98 4.11
CA GLU A 36 -42.42 50.54 4.25
C GLU A 36 -42.85 49.85 2.94
N LYS A 37 -43.05 50.58 1.85
CA LYS A 37 -43.47 49.99 0.56
C LYS A 37 -42.36 49.86 -0.48
N GLU A 38 -41.19 50.47 -0.28
CA GLU A 38 -40.04 50.29 -1.18
C GLU A 38 -39.10 49.16 -0.76
N GLU A 39 -39.06 48.77 0.52
CA GLU A 39 -38.22 47.65 0.99
C GLU A 39 -38.77 46.26 0.60
N ASN A 40 -40.10 46.09 0.59
CA ASN A 40 -40.73 44.80 0.24
C ASN A 40 -40.62 44.41 -1.25
N CYS A 41 -40.32 45.35 -2.15
CA CYS A 41 -40.19 45.06 -3.59
C CYS A 41 -38.74 44.69 -3.99
N MET A 42 -37.73 45.11 -3.21
CA MET A 42 -36.32 44.79 -3.48
C MET A 42 -35.89 43.41 -2.95
N GLU A 43 -36.50 42.90 -1.88
CA GLU A 43 -36.18 41.57 -1.33
C GLU A 43 -36.65 40.41 -2.24
N GLN A 44 -37.79 40.54 -2.91
CA GLN A 44 -38.31 39.47 -3.78
C GLN A 44 -37.52 39.32 -5.09
N THR A 45 -36.92 40.40 -5.62
CA THR A 45 -36.06 40.34 -6.83
C THR A 45 -34.66 39.79 -6.55
N ASN A 46 -34.10 39.98 -5.34
CA ASN A 46 -32.78 39.47 -4.98
C ASN A 46 -32.79 37.96 -4.67
N HIS A 47 -33.90 37.42 -4.14
CA HIS A 47 -34.04 35.98 -3.91
C HIS A 47 -34.09 35.16 -5.21
N ALA A 48 -34.70 35.69 -6.27
CA ALA A 48 -34.80 35.00 -7.57
C ALA A 48 -33.46 34.98 -8.34
N LEU A 49 -32.61 36.00 -8.17
CA LEU A 49 -31.28 36.06 -8.78
C LEU A 49 -30.26 35.17 -8.05
N SER A 50 -30.34 35.11 -6.71
CA SER A 50 -29.52 34.25 -5.87
C SER A 50 -29.76 32.76 -6.17
N HIS A 51 -31.01 32.31 -6.33
CA HIS A 51 -31.28 30.90 -6.66
C HIS A 51 -30.83 30.48 -8.06
N ARG A 52 -30.82 31.39 -9.05
CA ARG A 52 -30.31 31.08 -10.39
C ARG A 52 -28.79 31.04 -10.45
N ILE A 53 -28.10 31.88 -9.67
CA ILE A 53 -26.64 31.88 -9.56
C ILE A 53 -26.15 30.66 -8.75
N ILE A 54 -26.85 30.30 -7.68
CA ILE A 54 -26.56 29.09 -6.88
C ILE A 54 -26.81 27.81 -7.70
N SER A 55 -27.87 27.77 -8.52
CA SER A 55 -28.15 26.62 -9.41
C SER A 55 -27.15 26.48 -10.55
N PHE A 56 -26.62 27.59 -11.07
CA PHE A 56 -25.57 27.57 -12.10
C PHE A 56 -24.20 27.23 -11.52
N LEU A 57 -23.87 27.73 -10.33
CA LEU A 57 -22.64 27.39 -9.60
C LEU A 57 -22.65 25.95 -9.08
N THR A 58 -23.80 25.40 -8.69
CA THR A 58 -23.92 23.97 -8.33
C THR A 58 -23.83 23.07 -9.56
N ALA A 59 -24.35 23.47 -10.72
CA ALA A 59 -24.17 22.72 -11.97
C ALA A 59 -22.72 22.76 -12.49
N VAL A 60 -22.04 23.92 -12.37
CA VAL A 60 -20.61 24.06 -12.71
C VAL A 60 -19.72 23.34 -11.69
N ALA A 61 -20.09 23.32 -10.40
CA ALA A 61 -19.41 22.51 -9.38
C ALA A 61 -19.67 21.01 -9.58
N LEU A 62 -20.84 20.59 -10.07
CA LEU A 62 -21.11 19.20 -10.46
C LEU A 62 -20.31 18.80 -11.73
N MET A 63 -20.14 19.73 -12.68
CA MET A 63 -19.29 19.50 -13.86
C MET A 63 -17.80 19.52 -13.54
N LEU A 64 -17.33 20.36 -12.60
CA LEU A 64 -15.93 20.34 -12.14
C LEU A 64 -15.64 19.14 -11.24
N THR A 65 -16.57 18.69 -10.40
CA THR A 65 -16.40 17.45 -9.61
C THR A 65 -16.42 16.21 -10.49
N THR A 66 -17.19 16.20 -11.58
CA THR A 66 -17.12 15.12 -12.59
C THR A 66 -15.88 15.17 -13.46
N LEU A 67 -15.26 16.34 -13.68
CA LEU A 67 -13.97 16.45 -14.39
C LEU A 67 -12.75 16.12 -13.51
N LEU A 68 -12.83 16.38 -12.20
CA LEU A 68 -11.84 15.96 -11.20
C LEU A 68 -11.91 14.46 -10.85
N LEU A 69 -13.02 13.79 -11.20
CA LEU A 69 -13.15 12.33 -11.14
C LEU A 69 -12.40 11.60 -12.29
N PHE A 70 -11.78 12.32 -13.24
CA PHE A 70 -11.01 11.74 -14.35
C PHE A 70 -9.54 12.18 -14.42
N LEU A 71 -9.00 12.80 -13.37
CA LEU A 71 -7.54 12.92 -13.23
C LEU A 71 -6.98 11.59 -12.70
N PRO A 72 -5.92 11.02 -13.30
CA PRO A 72 -5.35 9.77 -12.84
C PRO A 72 -4.70 10.01 -11.47
N GLN A 73 -5.46 9.77 -10.40
CA GLN A 73 -4.87 9.42 -9.13
C GLN A 73 -4.10 8.12 -9.34
N ASN A 74 -2.81 8.11 -9.00
CA ASN A 74 -2.07 6.86 -8.83
C ASN A 74 -2.54 6.15 -7.54
N SER A 75 -3.85 5.98 -7.39
CA SER A 75 -4.43 4.99 -6.50
C SER A 75 -4.26 3.64 -7.17
N LEU A 76 -3.62 2.72 -6.45
CA LEU A 76 -3.61 1.32 -6.84
C LEU A 76 -5.06 0.84 -6.75
N THR A 77 -5.70 0.64 -7.90
CA THR A 77 -6.99 -0.02 -7.98
C THR A 77 -6.78 -1.51 -7.73
N ALA A 78 -6.75 -1.89 -6.46
CA ALA A 78 -6.97 -3.27 -6.08
C ALA A 78 -8.41 -3.60 -6.46
N GLN A 79 -8.59 -4.42 -7.49
CA GLN A 79 -9.88 -5.02 -7.80
C GLN A 79 -10.21 -5.92 -6.61
N ALA A 80 -11.13 -5.50 -5.75
CA ALA A 80 -11.61 -6.33 -4.65
C ALA A 80 -12.14 -7.63 -5.26
N ILE A 81 -11.62 -8.78 -4.81
CA ILE A 81 -12.22 -10.07 -5.11
C ILE A 81 -13.66 -9.99 -4.59
N SER A 82 -14.63 -10.05 -5.50
CA SER A 82 -16.03 -9.77 -5.21
C SER A 82 -16.78 -11.04 -4.75
N THR A 83 -16.17 -12.23 -4.91
CA THR A 83 -16.80 -13.51 -4.58
C THR A 83 -15.90 -14.42 -3.73
N ASP A 84 -16.44 -15.03 -2.69
CA ASP A 84 -15.74 -15.99 -1.84
C ASP A 84 -15.60 -17.38 -2.51
N TYR A 85 -14.39 -17.91 -2.59
CA TYR A 85 -14.05 -19.21 -3.20
C TYR A 85 -12.92 -19.91 -2.43
N PRO A 86 -12.74 -21.24 -2.60
CA PRO A 86 -11.63 -21.97 -1.97
C PRO A 86 -10.32 -21.60 -2.66
N ALA A 87 -9.63 -20.55 -2.19
CA ALA A 87 -8.43 -20.03 -2.85
C ALA A 87 -7.39 -21.11 -3.20
N GLN A 88 -6.60 -20.92 -4.27
CA GLN A 88 -5.47 -21.81 -4.52
C GLN A 88 -4.37 -21.52 -3.51
N LEU A 89 -4.23 -22.41 -2.53
CA LEU A 89 -3.20 -22.32 -1.52
C LEU A 89 -1.97 -23.10 -1.95
N VAL A 90 -0.80 -22.60 -1.55
CA VAL A 90 0.49 -23.21 -1.84
C VAL A 90 1.37 -23.28 -0.59
N HIS A 91 2.21 -24.29 -0.54
CA HIS A 91 3.40 -24.32 0.29
C HIS A 91 4.57 -23.68 -0.45
N LEU A 92 5.23 -22.72 0.20
CA LEU A 92 6.53 -22.21 -0.24
C LEU A 92 7.62 -23.09 0.39
N ALA A 93 8.02 -24.13 -0.32
CA ALA A 93 8.95 -25.13 0.17
C ALA A 93 10.41 -24.71 -0.04
N ALA A 94 11.28 -25.12 0.88
CA ALA A 94 12.72 -24.98 0.76
C ALA A 94 13.23 -25.69 -0.50
N TYR A 95 14.43 -25.31 -0.97
CA TYR A 95 15.06 -25.88 -2.16
C TYR A 95 15.11 -27.43 -2.20
N ASP A 96 15.25 -28.08 -1.04
CA ASP A 96 15.31 -29.54 -0.89
C ASP A 96 13.95 -30.19 -0.60
N ASN A 97 12.86 -29.41 -0.60
CA ASN A 97 11.50 -29.81 -0.27
C ASN A 97 11.33 -30.39 1.15
N SER A 98 12.27 -30.13 2.07
CA SER A 98 12.25 -30.73 3.42
C SER A 98 11.28 -30.04 4.38
N LYS A 99 11.05 -28.74 4.17
CA LYS A 99 10.23 -27.86 5.02
C LYS A 99 9.58 -26.76 4.19
N ASN A 100 8.47 -26.25 4.69
CA ASN A 100 7.70 -25.15 4.13
C ASN A 100 7.86 -23.88 4.97
N LEU A 101 7.76 -22.72 4.31
CA LEU A 101 7.63 -21.44 4.98
C LEU A 101 6.38 -21.46 5.86
N SER A 102 6.56 -21.13 7.13
CA SER A 102 5.50 -21.07 8.13
C SER A 102 5.57 -19.77 8.92
N ILE A 103 4.58 -19.57 9.77
CA ILE A 103 4.56 -18.50 10.77
C ILE A 103 4.86 -19.07 12.17
N SER A 104 5.49 -18.27 13.02
CA SER A 104 5.76 -18.62 14.43
C SER A 104 4.64 -18.17 15.38
N GLY A 105 3.73 -17.33 14.89
CA GLY A 105 2.59 -16.77 15.60
C GLY A 105 1.65 -16.11 14.60
N THR A 106 0.41 -15.86 15.00
CA THR A 106 -0.64 -15.29 14.13
C THR A 106 -0.80 -13.78 14.27
N ALA A 107 -0.11 -13.15 15.21
CA ALA A 107 -0.17 -11.71 15.43
C ALA A 107 0.66 -10.92 14.43
N ASP A 108 0.36 -9.63 14.28
CA ASP A 108 1.19 -8.71 13.50
C ASP A 108 2.64 -8.74 13.97
N ASN A 109 3.55 -8.60 13.00
CA ASN A 109 4.99 -8.66 13.19
C ASN A 109 5.52 -10.02 13.70
N SER A 110 4.68 -11.06 13.72
CA SER A 110 5.14 -12.41 14.02
C SER A 110 6.20 -12.85 13.01
N ALA A 111 7.26 -13.46 13.53
CA ALA A 111 8.37 -13.95 12.72
C ALA A 111 7.94 -15.16 11.87
N LEU A 112 8.52 -15.26 10.67
CA LEU A 112 8.42 -16.46 9.85
C LEU A 112 9.35 -17.57 10.38
N SER A 113 9.03 -18.81 10.03
CA SER A 113 9.78 -20.01 10.38
C SER A 113 9.78 -21.00 9.21
N MET A 114 10.50 -22.10 9.36
CA MET A 114 10.45 -23.25 8.45
C MET A 114 9.93 -24.46 9.21
N SER A 115 8.87 -25.09 8.71
CA SER A 115 8.16 -26.19 9.39
C SER A 115 7.77 -27.31 8.41
N ALA A 116 7.40 -28.47 8.94
CA ALA A 116 6.85 -29.61 8.19
C ALA A 116 5.61 -30.15 8.91
N SER A 117 4.68 -29.25 9.18
CA SER A 117 3.38 -29.48 9.83
C SER A 117 2.29 -29.68 8.77
N THR A 118 1.13 -30.12 9.21
CA THR A 118 -0.05 -30.34 8.36
C THR A 118 -1.14 -29.29 8.62
N THR A 119 -0.72 -28.08 9.01
CA THR A 119 -1.62 -27.00 9.43
C THR A 119 -1.59 -25.82 8.46
N LEU A 120 -2.59 -24.94 8.57
CA LEU A 120 -2.70 -23.74 7.74
C LEU A 120 -1.57 -22.71 7.99
N SER A 121 -0.74 -22.88 9.02
CA SER A 121 0.42 -22.00 9.24
C SER A 121 1.43 -22.05 8.10
N GLU A 122 1.46 -23.12 7.32
CA GLU A 122 2.33 -23.32 6.15
C GLU A 122 1.68 -22.98 4.82
N ALA A 123 0.37 -22.71 4.82
CA ALA A 123 -0.40 -22.45 3.61
C ALA A 123 -0.41 -20.96 3.27
N TRP A 124 -0.09 -20.63 2.02
CA TRP A 124 -0.02 -19.26 1.51
C TRP A 124 -0.92 -19.09 0.29
N ARG A 125 -1.52 -17.91 0.16
CA ARG A 125 -2.33 -17.51 -0.99
C ARG A 125 -1.64 -16.36 -1.72
N PHE A 126 -1.76 -16.33 -3.04
CA PHE A 126 -1.23 -15.27 -3.88
C PHE A 126 -2.41 -14.48 -4.46
N ASP A 127 -2.55 -13.22 -4.04
CA ASP A 127 -3.58 -12.34 -4.57
C ASP A 127 -2.92 -11.42 -5.60
N TYR A 128 -3.34 -11.56 -6.87
CA TYR A 128 -2.88 -10.71 -7.96
C TYR A 128 -3.20 -9.24 -7.68
N VAL A 129 -2.20 -8.36 -7.82
CA VAL A 129 -2.38 -6.91 -7.64
C VAL A 129 -2.31 -6.17 -8.98
N GLY A 130 -1.35 -6.53 -9.84
CA GLY A 130 -1.16 -5.88 -11.12
C GLY A 130 0.01 -6.47 -11.90
N THR A 131 0.26 -5.90 -13.07
CA THR A 131 1.38 -6.25 -13.95
C THR A 131 2.08 -4.97 -14.40
N ASP A 132 3.40 -4.98 -14.39
CA ASP A 132 4.23 -3.92 -14.97
C ASP A 132 5.39 -4.49 -15.80
N SER A 133 6.33 -3.64 -16.22
CA SER A 133 7.49 -4.02 -17.03
C SER A 133 8.38 -5.14 -16.43
N LYS A 134 8.28 -5.40 -15.13
CA LYS A 134 9.04 -6.45 -14.43
C LYS A 134 8.24 -7.76 -14.28
N GLY A 135 6.94 -7.72 -14.57
CA GLY A 135 6.02 -8.86 -14.51
C GLY A 135 4.82 -8.60 -13.59
N SER A 136 4.06 -9.66 -13.35
CA SER A 136 2.94 -9.66 -12.40
C SER A 136 3.45 -9.62 -10.96
N TYR A 137 2.76 -8.89 -10.10
CA TYR A 137 3.07 -8.79 -8.68
C TYR A 137 1.83 -9.07 -7.81
N TYR A 138 2.10 -9.59 -6.61
CA TYR A 138 1.10 -10.21 -5.75
C TYR A 138 1.23 -9.75 -4.31
N LYS A 139 0.12 -9.80 -3.58
CA LYS A 139 0.15 -10.00 -2.14
C LYS A 139 0.33 -11.48 -1.85
N ILE A 140 1.20 -11.82 -0.90
CA ILE A 140 1.40 -13.19 -0.44
C ILE A 140 0.86 -13.27 0.98
N ILE A 141 -0.17 -14.08 1.22
CA ILE A 141 -0.98 -14.02 2.46
C ILE A 141 -0.97 -15.39 3.14
N ASN A 142 -0.59 -15.42 4.41
CA ASN A 142 -0.59 -16.64 5.20
C ASN A 142 -2.02 -17.00 5.63
N GLN A 143 -2.45 -18.23 5.41
CA GLN A 143 -3.83 -18.65 5.68
C GLN A 143 -4.07 -19.14 7.11
N GLY A 144 -3.03 -19.34 7.91
CA GLY A 144 -3.16 -19.56 9.36
C GLY A 144 -3.43 -18.28 10.14
N SER A 145 -3.20 -17.11 9.55
CA SER A 145 -3.35 -15.80 10.20
C SER A 145 -4.14 -14.77 9.40
N GLY A 146 -4.35 -14.98 8.09
CA GLY A 146 -4.95 -13.97 7.21
C GLY A 146 -4.05 -12.76 6.93
N ARG A 147 -2.75 -12.81 7.24
CA ARG A 147 -1.84 -11.66 7.19
C ARG A 147 -0.83 -11.73 6.05
N LEU A 148 -0.40 -10.57 5.55
CA LEU A 148 0.50 -10.40 4.41
C LEU A 148 1.96 -10.64 4.80
N LEU A 149 2.71 -11.35 3.96
CA LEU A 149 4.17 -11.38 3.97
C LEU A 149 4.72 -9.96 3.80
N THR A 150 5.45 -9.49 4.82
CA THR A 150 5.82 -8.08 4.96
C THR A 150 7.29 -7.96 5.38
N PRO A 151 8.10 -7.10 4.73
CA PRO A 151 9.37 -6.64 5.32
C PRO A 151 9.09 -5.93 6.64
N ALA A 152 9.80 -6.29 7.71
CA ALA A 152 9.60 -5.66 9.02
C ALA A 152 9.76 -4.12 8.92
N GLY A 153 8.75 -3.39 9.40
CA GLY A 153 8.70 -1.92 9.31
C GLY A 153 8.69 -1.37 7.87
N TYR A 154 8.24 -2.16 6.89
CA TYR A 154 8.22 -1.82 5.47
C TYR A 154 9.62 -1.57 4.86
N ASN A 155 10.68 -1.98 5.56
CA ASN A 155 12.07 -1.67 5.19
C ASN A 155 12.64 -2.72 4.22
N THR A 156 13.04 -2.28 3.02
CA THR A 156 13.63 -3.16 1.99
C THR A 156 15.16 -3.21 2.03
N SER A 157 15.79 -2.84 3.14
CA SER A 157 17.24 -2.95 3.31
C SER A 157 17.69 -4.42 3.36
N ASN A 158 18.89 -4.69 2.84
CA ASN A 158 19.50 -6.01 2.89
C ASN A 158 19.65 -6.51 4.34
N GLY A 159 19.07 -7.68 4.62
CA GLY A 159 19.08 -8.30 5.95
C GLY A 159 17.84 -8.02 6.80
N THR A 160 16.89 -7.20 6.34
CA THR A 160 15.63 -6.96 7.07
C THR A 160 14.87 -8.27 7.28
N LYS A 161 14.29 -8.47 8.48
CA LYS A 161 13.45 -9.63 8.77
C LYS A 161 12.18 -9.63 7.93
N ALA A 162 11.75 -10.81 7.50
CA ALA A 162 10.41 -11.00 6.94
C ALA A 162 9.45 -11.41 8.07
N VAL A 163 8.25 -10.82 8.09
CA VAL A 163 7.19 -11.01 9.09
C VAL A 163 5.82 -11.12 8.40
N ILE A 164 4.76 -11.34 9.18
CA ILE A 164 3.37 -11.17 8.74
C ILE A 164 2.74 -9.88 9.28
N TYR A 165 1.84 -9.24 8.53
CA TYR A 165 1.12 -8.03 8.96
C TYR A 165 -0.28 -7.91 8.34
N GLY A 166 -1.25 -7.41 9.10
CA GLY A 166 -2.69 -7.44 8.78
C GLY A 166 -3.24 -6.35 7.87
N SER A 167 -2.43 -5.39 7.43
CA SER A 167 -2.86 -4.34 6.51
C SER A 167 -1.96 -4.25 5.29
N GLU A 168 -2.54 -3.85 4.16
CA GLU A 168 -1.81 -3.45 2.95
C GLU A 168 -1.48 -1.96 3.04
N SER A 169 -0.49 -1.62 3.87
CA SER A 169 -0.12 -0.23 4.18
C SER A 169 1.04 0.31 3.35
N ALA A 170 1.79 -0.56 2.64
CA ALA A 170 2.93 -0.13 1.82
C ALA A 170 3.15 -1.02 0.60
N LYS A 171 3.63 -0.41 -0.51
CA LYS A 171 4.02 -1.15 -1.73
C LYS A 171 5.11 -2.19 -1.50
N SER A 172 5.90 -2.07 -0.43
CA SER A 172 6.91 -3.05 -0.03
C SER A 172 6.29 -4.38 0.43
N GLN A 173 4.97 -4.49 0.56
CA GLN A 173 4.25 -5.73 0.85
C GLN A 173 3.82 -6.48 -0.42
N HIS A 174 4.16 -5.94 -1.59
CA HIS A 174 3.97 -6.61 -2.87
C HIS A 174 5.24 -7.33 -3.30
N TRP A 175 5.06 -8.42 -4.05
CA TRP A 175 6.13 -9.33 -4.42
C TRP A 175 6.01 -9.77 -5.87
N TYR A 176 7.13 -9.77 -6.59
CA TYR A 176 7.23 -10.47 -7.87
C TYR A 176 7.69 -11.90 -7.62
N VAL A 177 7.08 -12.85 -8.35
CA VAL A 177 7.44 -14.26 -8.29
C VAL A 177 7.74 -14.76 -9.69
N SER A 178 8.93 -15.32 -9.89
CA SER A 178 9.39 -15.77 -11.21
C SER A 178 10.24 -17.02 -11.11
N ALA A 179 10.06 -17.93 -12.07
CA ALA A 179 10.87 -19.13 -12.17
C ALA A 179 12.33 -18.75 -12.49
N VAL A 180 13.27 -19.45 -11.85
CA VAL A 180 14.72 -19.34 -12.06
C VAL A 180 15.31 -20.63 -12.64
N SER A 181 14.52 -21.70 -12.69
CA SER A 181 14.80 -22.92 -13.43
C SER A 181 13.50 -23.65 -13.71
N ASN A 182 13.51 -24.49 -14.74
CA ASN A 182 12.39 -25.35 -15.08
C ASN A 182 12.71 -26.82 -14.77
N ASP A 183 11.67 -27.63 -14.59
CA ASP A 183 11.79 -29.07 -14.60
C ASP A 183 11.99 -29.60 -16.04
N HIS A 184 12.09 -30.92 -16.17
CA HIS A 184 12.33 -31.56 -17.46
C HIS A 184 11.14 -31.49 -18.43
N LEU A 185 9.95 -31.11 -17.95
CA LEU A 185 8.75 -30.90 -18.75
C LEU A 185 8.56 -29.41 -19.14
N GLY A 186 9.44 -28.53 -18.66
CA GLY A 186 9.41 -27.10 -18.93
C GLY A 186 8.61 -26.28 -17.92
N ASN A 187 8.07 -26.88 -16.86
CA ASN A 187 7.36 -26.17 -15.80
C ASN A 187 8.34 -25.49 -14.85
N GLY A 188 8.00 -24.32 -14.30
CA GLY A 188 8.85 -23.65 -13.32
C GLY A 188 9.06 -24.52 -12.08
N LEU A 189 10.31 -24.86 -11.79
CA LEU A 189 10.70 -25.70 -10.65
C LEU A 189 11.06 -24.85 -9.45
N TYR A 190 12.13 -24.05 -9.57
CA TYR A 190 12.56 -23.15 -8.52
C TYR A 190 12.16 -21.72 -8.86
N TYR A 191 11.67 -20.99 -7.88
CA TYR A 191 11.21 -19.62 -8.00
C TYR A 191 12.02 -18.69 -7.11
N LYS A 192 12.25 -17.47 -7.59
CA LYS A 192 12.66 -16.35 -6.73
C LYS A 192 11.43 -15.52 -6.40
N ILE A 193 11.40 -15.01 -5.16
CA ILE A 193 10.37 -14.11 -4.66
C ILE A 193 11.10 -12.81 -4.28
N VAL A 194 10.89 -11.74 -5.04
CA VAL A 194 11.59 -10.46 -4.86
C VAL A 194 10.63 -9.32 -4.54
N ASN A 195 11.10 -8.37 -3.76
CA ASN A 195 10.28 -7.26 -3.29
C ASN A 195 9.90 -6.32 -4.45
N TYR A 196 8.69 -5.77 -4.40
CA TYR A 196 8.21 -4.86 -5.42
C TYR A 196 9.01 -3.55 -5.49
N VAL A 197 9.32 -2.95 -4.33
CA VAL A 197 10.00 -1.65 -4.24
C VAL A 197 11.47 -1.77 -4.65
N ASP A 198 12.15 -2.83 -4.22
CA ASP A 198 13.51 -3.16 -4.65
C ASP A 198 13.62 -4.62 -5.11
N THR A 199 13.65 -4.80 -6.43
CA THR A 199 13.72 -6.13 -7.05
C THR A 199 15.06 -6.84 -6.87
N ASN A 200 16.07 -6.18 -6.31
CA ASN A 200 17.31 -6.83 -5.90
C ASN A 200 17.13 -7.59 -4.59
N MET A 201 16.06 -7.33 -3.83
CA MET A 201 15.84 -7.89 -2.50
C MET A 201 14.90 -9.09 -2.56
N ALA A 202 15.43 -10.28 -2.27
CA ALA A 202 14.72 -11.55 -2.33
C ALA A 202 14.39 -12.10 -0.94
N LEU A 203 13.22 -12.74 -0.80
CA LEU A 203 12.90 -13.57 0.36
C LEU A 203 13.95 -14.68 0.47
N THR A 204 14.64 -14.70 1.60
CA THR A 204 15.82 -15.54 1.81
C THR A 204 15.69 -16.36 3.09
N ASN A 205 15.83 -17.67 2.96
CA ASN A 205 15.99 -18.60 4.05
C ASN A 205 17.49 -18.88 4.29
N ASN A 206 18.04 -18.28 5.35
CA ASN A 206 19.39 -18.53 5.81
C ASN A 206 19.35 -19.46 7.02
N ASN A 207 19.34 -20.78 6.76
CA ASN A 207 19.32 -21.83 7.78
C ASN A 207 18.22 -21.64 8.84
N GLY A 208 16.99 -21.32 8.39
CA GLY A 208 15.83 -21.09 9.26
C GLY A 208 15.64 -19.64 9.71
N THR A 209 16.60 -18.75 9.42
CA THR A 209 16.41 -17.29 9.60
C THR A 209 15.85 -16.69 8.32
N LEU A 210 14.62 -16.15 8.39
CA LEU A 210 13.90 -15.59 7.24
C LEU A 210 14.09 -14.08 7.17
N THR A 211 14.79 -13.63 6.14
CA THR A 211 15.05 -12.22 5.87
C THR A 211 14.74 -11.89 4.42
N ILE A 212 14.87 -10.62 4.07
CA ILE A 212 15.00 -10.16 2.70
C ILE A 212 16.46 -9.76 2.50
N SER A 213 17.08 -10.27 1.45
CA SER A 213 18.50 -9.99 1.17
C SER A 213 18.78 -9.92 -0.32
N THR A 214 19.95 -9.39 -0.69
CA THR A 214 20.36 -9.24 -2.08
C THR A 214 20.30 -10.58 -2.81
N TYR A 215 19.59 -10.62 -3.94
CA TYR A 215 19.45 -11.82 -4.74
C TYR A 215 20.80 -12.24 -5.33
N SER A 216 21.26 -13.41 -4.91
CA SER A 216 22.51 -14.05 -5.31
C SER A 216 22.29 -15.36 -6.07
N GLY A 217 21.05 -15.86 -6.09
CA GLY A 217 20.70 -17.17 -6.66
C GLY A 217 21.10 -18.36 -5.78
N SER A 218 21.42 -18.11 -4.50
CA SER A 218 21.72 -19.16 -3.52
C SER A 218 20.52 -20.09 -3.30
N ASN A 219 20.75 -21.30 -2.81
CA ASN A 219 19.66 -22.25 -2.55
C ASN A 219 18.66 -21.73 -1.51
N GLY A 220 19.08 -20.88 -0.57
CA GLY A 220 18.19 -20.21 0.38
C GLY A 220 17.23 -19.19 -0.26
N GLN A 221 17.45 -18.82 -1.52
CA GLN A 221 16.62 -17.89 -2.29
C GLN A 221 15.81 -18.58 -3.40
N LYS A 222 15.86 -19.92 -3.44
CA LYS A 222 15.13 -20.76 -4.38
C LYS A 222 13.99 -21.46 -3.63
N TRP A 223 12.78 -21.14 -4.04
CA TRP A 223 11.55 -21.67 -3.44
C TRP A 223 10.87 -22.63 -4.42
N LEU A 224 10.47 -23.79 -3.92
CA LEU A 224 9.50 -24.64 -4.60
C LEU A 224 8.09 -24.12 -4.27
N ILE A 225 7.18 -24.13 -5.24
CA ILE A 225 5.77 -23.79 -5.02
C ILE A 225 4.96 -25.07 -5.21
N ASN A 226 4.38 -25.59 -4.14
CA ASN A 226 3.58 -26.82 -4.17
C ASN A 226 2.14 -26.52 -3.78
N SER A 227 1.17 -26.86 -4.61
CA SER A 227 -0.25 -26.68 -4.26
C SER A 227 -0.63 -27.49 -3.02
N VAL A 228 -1.35 -26.87 -2.08
CA VAL A 228 -1.85 -27.51 -0.86
C VAL A 228 -2.91 -28.54 -1.22
N GLY A 229 -2.85 -29.72 -0.62
CA GLY A 229 -3.78 -30.83 -0.89
C GLY A 229 -3.35 -31.71 -2.06
N LEU A 230 -2.63 -31.16 -3.03
CA LEU A 230 -2.14 -31.90 -4.19
C LEU A 230 -1.14 -32.98 -3.77
N GLN A 231 -1.45 -34.21 -4.15
CA GLN A 231 -0.61 -35.38 -3.99
C GLN A 231 -0.50 -36.12 -5.33
N GLY A 232 0.36 -37.13 -5.40
CA GLY A 232 0.41 -37.96 -6.59
C GLY A 232 1.25 -37.39 -7.72
N PHE A 233 0.98 -37.86 -8.93
CA PHE A 233 1.79 -37.55 -10.11
C PHE A 233 1.65 -36.12 -10.62
N ALA A 234 0.54 -35.41 -10.37
CA ALA A 234 0.50 -33.97 -10.63
C ALA A 234 1.27 -33.15 -9.57
N GLY A 235 1.50 -33.73 -8.37
CA GLY A 235 2.27 -33.10 -7.29
C GLY A 235 3.78 -33.07 -7.51
N TYR A 236 4.53 -32.65 -6.49
CA TYR A 236 5.99 -32.71 -6.52
C TYR A 236 6.44 -34.17 -6.50
N CYS A 237 7.03 -34.65 -7.59
CA CYS A 237 7.42 -36.04 -7.73
C CYS A 237 8.73 -36.22 -8.50
N LYS A 238 9.20 -37.46 -8.57
CA LYS A 238 10.30 -37.90 -9.41
C LYS A 238 9.77 -38.72 -10.59
N ASP A 239 10.35 -38.46 -11.75
CA ASP A 239 10.16 -39.28 -12.94
C ASP A 239 10.63 -40.72 -12.68
N ASP A 240 9.85 -41.69 -13.14
CA ASP A 240 10.03 -43.13 -12.90
C ASP A 240 11.28 -43.70 -13.57
N ASN A 241 11.73 -43.10 -14.67
CA ASN A 241 12.81 -43.64 -15.51
C ASN A 241 14.17 -42.96 -15.31
N GLN A 242 14.17 -41.71 -14.82
CA GLN A 242 15.40 -40.89 -14.76
C GLN A 242 15.65 -40.29 -13.37
N GLY A 243 14.72 -40.47 -12.41
CA GLY A 243 14.82 -39.91 -11.06
C GLY A 243 14.81 -38.38 -11.01
N LYS A 244 14.48 -37.72 -12.13
CA LYS A 244 14.44 -36.27 -12.27
C LYS A 244 13.24 -35.71 -11.52
N VAL A 245 13.44 -34.62 -10.80
CA VAL A 245 12.36 -33.91 -10.12
C VAL A 245 11.43 -33.26 -11.15
N LYS A 246 10.14 -33.31 -10.84
CA LYS A 246 9.04 -32.66 -11.55
C LYS A 246 8.34 -31.69 -10.58
N ALA A 247 8.10 -30.47 -11.05
CA ALA A 247 7.42 -29.45 -10.26
C ALA A 247 5.95 -29.84 -10.03
N ALA A 248 5.37 -29.43 -8.90
CA ALA A 248 3.94 -29.59 -8.66
C ALA A 248 3.13 -28.72 -9.62
N ASP A 249 1.91 -29.14 -9.95
CA ASP A 249 0.93 -28.34 -10.67
C ASP A 249 0.54 -27.11 -9.84
N ILE A 250 0.71 -25.93 -10.42
CA ILE A 250 0.31 -24.63 -9.84
C ILE A 250 -0.74 -23.93 -10.71
N GLY A 251 -1.18 -24.53 -11.81
CA GLY A 251 -2.22 -23.97 -12.66
C GLY A 251 -1.97 -22.51 -13.07
N GLY A 252 -3.00 -21.69 -12.87
CA GLY A 252 -2.98 -20.26 -13.14
C GLY A 252 -2.61 -19.36 -11.95
N LEU A 253 -1.96 -19.90 -10.91
CA LEU A 253 -1.61 -19.18 -9.67
C LEU A 253 -0.87 -17.86 -9.94
N LEU A 254 0.10 -17.88 -10.85
CA LEU A 254 0.89 -16.70 -11.22
C LEU A 254 0.22 -15.90 -12.35
N GLY A 255 -1.10 -15.94 -12.41
CA GLY A 255 -1.93 -15.24 -13.38
C GLY A 255 -2.81 -14.15 -12.76
N GLN A 256 -3.58 -13.49 -13.61
CA GLN A 256 -4.66 -12.63 -13.14
C GLN A 256 -5.81 -13.51 -12.61
N THR A 257 -6.43 -13.09 -11.50
CA THR A 257 -7.70 -13.65 -11.03
C THR A 257 -8.86 -12.95 -11.73
N VAL A 258 -9.73 -13.71 -12.36
CA VAL A 258 -10.93 -13.21 -13.07
C VAL A 258 -12.17 -13.94 -12.61
N GLU A 259 -13.28 -13.23 -12.45
CA GLU A 259 -14.58 -13.79 -12.13
C GLU A 259 -15.41 -13.95 -13.40
N VAL A 260 -16.08 -15.10 -13.55
CA VAL A 260 -16.90 -15.42 -14.73
C VAL A 260 -18.25 -15.99 -14.32
N SER A 261 -19.30 -15.53 -14.98
CA SER A 261 -20.68 -16.03 -14.78
C SER A 261 -21.36 -16.44 -16.09
N THR A 262 -20.65 -16.36 -17.22
CA THR A 262 -21.15 -16.75 -18.54
C THR A 262 -20.21 -17.73 -19.23
N PHE A 263 -20.73 -18.53 -20.15
CA PHE A 263 -19.93 -19.47 -20.94
C PHE A 263 -18.92 -18.73 -21.83
N ALA A 264 -19.31 -17.60 -22.40
CA ALA A 264 -18.44 -16.78 -23.24
C ALA A 264 -17.21 -16.29 -22.46
N ASP A 265 -17.39 -15.84 -21.22
CA ASP A 265 -16.28 -15.38 -20.38
C ASP A 265 -15.38 -16.53 -19.92
N LEU A 266 -15.98 -17.65 -19.47
CA LEU A 266 -15.22 -18.84 -19.11
C LEU A 266 -14.36 -19.33 -20.27
N LYS A 267 -14.95 -19.42 -21.48
CA LYS A 267 -14.25 -19.82 -22.69
C LYS A 267 -13.14 -18.84 -23.05
N LYS A 268 -13.44 -17.53 -23.04
CA LYS A 268 -12.47 -16.47 -23.34
C LYS A 268 -11.21 -16.62 -22.49
N TYR A 269 -11.33 -16.77 -21.17
CA TYR A 269 -10.15 -16.82 -20.30
C TYR A 269 -9.48 -18.20 -20.29
N ALA A 270 -10.24 -19.29 -20.40
CA ALA A 270 -9.66 -20.64 -20.46
C ALA A 270 -8.84 -20.89 -21.74
N GLU A 271 -9.25 -20.29 -22.86
CA GLU A 271 -8.57 -20.41 -24.16
C GLU A 271 -7.51 -19.30 -24.38
N ALA A 272 -7.40 -18.32 -23.47
CA ALA A 272 -6.44 -17.23 -23.57
C ALA A 272 -4.99 -17.67 -23.31
N SER A 273 -4.05 -17.05 -24.02
CA SER A 273 -2.62 -17.16 -23.69
C SER A 273 -2.31 -16.54 -22.33
N GLY A 274 -1.36 -17.11 -21.59
CA GLY A 274 -0.93 -16.60 -20.27
C GLY A 274 -1.66 -17.27 -19.12
N ALA A 275 -1.23 -17.00 -17.89
CA ALA A 275 -1.79 -17.63 -16.70
C ALA A 275 -3.07 -16.93 -16.24
N TYR A 276 -4.09 -17.71 -15.86
CA TYR A 276 -5.33 -17.19 -15.28
C TYR A 276 -5.88 -18.10 -14.19
N THR A 277 -6.27 -17.49 -13.06
CA THR A 277 -7.19 -18.10 -12.09
C THR A 277 -8.60 -17.62 -12.43
N ILE A 278 -9.46 -18.53 -12.86
CA ILE A 278 -10.79 -18.26 -13.39
C ILE A 278 -11.81 -18.76 -12.38
N VAL A 279 -12.44 -17.83 -11.68
CA VAL A 279 -13.42 -18.11 -10.63
C VAL A 279 -14.82 -18.11 -11.24
N VAL A 280 -15.49 -19.25 -11.25
CA VAL A 280 -16.90 -19.39 -11.64
C VAL A 280 -17.77 -18.88 -10.50
N THR A 281 -18.57 -17.84 -10.77
CA THR A 281 -19.40 -17.14 -9.78
C THR A 281 -20.90 -17.22 -10.07
N GLY A 282 -21.28 -17.97 -11.11
CA GLY A 282 -22.67 -18.22 -11.48
C GLY A 282 -22.86 -19.60 -12.11
N LYS A 283 -24.12 -19.98 -12.33
CA LYS A 283 -24.44 -21.17 -13.13
C LYS A 283 -24.10 -20.88 -14.60
N ILE A 284 -23.16 -21.63 -15.16
CA ILE A 284 -22.74 -21.48 -16.56
C ILE A 284 -23.34 -22.58 -17.41
N ASP A 285 -24.01 -22.19 -18.50
CA ASP A 285 -24.61 -23.12 -19.47
C ASP A 285 -23.83 -23.08 -20.79
N GLY A 286 -23.33 -24.23 -21.23
CA GLY A 286 -22.61 -24.43 -22.50
C GLY A 286 -23.52 -24.52 -23.74
N GLY A 287 -24.82 -24.24 -23.58
CA GLY A 287 -25.82 -24.25 -24.63
C GLY A 287 -26.52 -25.59 -24.80
N SER A 288 -27.51 -25.60 -25.70
CA SER A 288 -28.43 -26.72 -25.95
C SER A 288 -28.44 -27.18 -27.41
N ASN A 289 -27.39 -26.84 -28.18
CA ASN A 289 -27.24 -27.24 -29.58
C ASN A 289 -26.77 -28.69 -29.70
N TYR A 290 -27.61 -29.62 -29.25
CA TYR A 290 -27.28 -31.04 -29.26
C TYR A 290 -27.12 -31.57 -30.69
N LYS A 291 -26.14 -32.45 -30.86
CA LYS A 291 -25.95 -33.27 -32.04
C LYS A 291 -26.28 -34.70 -31.72
N VAL A 292 -26.68 -35.44 -32.75
CA VAL A 292 -26.97 -36.86 -32.69
C VAL A 292 -25.90 -37.58 -33.50
N ASP A 293 -25.23 -38.56 -32.91
CA ASP A 293 -24.25 -39.39 -33.62
C ASP A 293 -24.92 -40.44 -34.52
N GLY A 294 -24.13 -41.20 -35.28
CA GLY A 294 -24.64 -42.25 -36.18
C GLY A 294 -25.34 -43.41 -35.46
N GLN A 295 -25.35 -43.43 -34.12
CA GLN A 295 -25.96 -44.44 -33.27
C GLN A 295 -27.15 -43.88 -32.47
N SER A 296 -27.63 -42.67 -32.82
CA SER A 296 -28.75 -41.99 -32.16
C SER A 296 -28.47 -41.50 -30.73
N HIS A 297 -27.19 -41.28 -30.38
CA HIS A 297 -26.82 -40.71 -29.09
C HIS A 297 -26.62 -39.20 -29.14
N TYR A 298 -26.99 -38.51 -28.07
CA TYR A 298 -26.95 -37.04 -27.96
C TYR A 298 -25.65 -36.55 -27.29
N TYR A 299 -25.09 -35.45 -27.81
CA TYR A 299 -23.94 -34.75 -27.21
C TYR A 299 -23.95 -33.26 -27.55
N ASN A 300 -23.27 -32.42 -26.75
CA ASN A 300 -23.17 -30.97 -26.98
C ASN A 300 -21.74 -30.53 -27.37
N PRO A 301 -21.40 -30.39 -28.67
CA PRO A 301 -20.07 -29.93 -29.07
C PRO A 301 -19.83 -28.44 -28.80
N ASP A 302 -20.88 -27.62 -28.79
CA ASP A 302 -20.76 -26.16 -28.62
C ASP A 302 -20.32 -25.79 -27.20
N GLY A 303 -20.60 -26.68 -26.23
CA GLY A 303 -20.20 -26.56 -24.83
C GLY A 303 -18.72 -26.88 -24.55
N ARG A 304 -17.92 -27.21 -25.57
CA ARG A 304 -16.49 -27.52 -25.40
C ARG A 304 -15.64 -26.25 -25.28
N ILE A 305 -14.74 -26.28 -24.31
CA ILE A 305 -13.72 -25.28 -24.05
C ILE A 305 -12.35 -25.96 -24.09
N TYR A 306 -11.46 -25.47 -24.95
CA TYR A 306 -10.12 -26.03 -25.10
C TYR A 306 -9.11 -25.30 -24.21
N VAL A 307 -9.00 -25.75 -22.96
CA VAL A 307 -8.16 -25.16 -21.93
C VAL A 307 -6.70 -25.17 -22.35
N THR A 308 -6.09 -23.99 -22.37
CA THR A 308 -4.67 -23.77 -22.69
C THR A 308 -3.80 -23.83 -21.44
N ASP A 309 -2.49 -23.71 -21.60
CA ASP A 309 -1.54 -23.86 -20.50
C ASP A 309 -1.77 -22.85 -19.34
N ASN A 310 -1.38 -23.22 -18.13
CA ASN A 310 -1.36 -22.38 -16.93
C ASN A 310 -2.74 -21.84 -16.51
N LYS A 311 -3.70 -22.74 -16.29
CA LYS A 311 -5.07 -22.37 -15.91
C LYS A 311 -5.47 -22.99 -14.59
N THR A 312 -6.13 -22.20 -13.75
CA THR A 312 -6.91 -22.72 -12.61
C THR A 312 -8.35 -22.33 -12.86
N ILE A 313 -9.24 -23.29 -13.08
CA ILE A 313 -10.68 -23.05 -13.18
C ILE A 313 -11.30 -23.53 -11.87
N ILE A 314 -11.96 -22.61 -11.15
CA ILE A 314 -12.41 -22.87 -9.79
C ILE A 314 -13.82 -22.36 -9.54
N GLY A 315 -14.68 -23.17 -8.94
CA GLY A 315 -16.00 -22.73 -8.51
C GLY A 315 -15.98 -21.99 -7.18
N SER A 316 -16.78 -20.92 -7.06
CA SER A 316 -16.98 -20.21 -5.79
C SER A 316 -17.81 -21.02 -4.80
N TYR A 317 -17.79 -20.66 -3.52
CA TYR A 317 -18.65 -21.33 -2.53
C TYR A 317 -20.14 -21.06 -2.79
N ASN A 318 -20.48 -19.85 -3.25
CA ASN A 318 -21.85 -19.45 -3.52
C ASN A 318 -22.41 -20.03 -4.83
N SER A 319 -21.56 -20.22 -5.85
CA SER A 319 -21.98 -20.76 -7.14
C SER A 319 -20.81 -21.44 -7.85
N HIS A 320 -21.01 -22.68 -8.28
CA HIS A 320 -19.98 -23.50 -8.91
C HIS A 320 -20.55 -24.50 -9.92
N VAL A 321 -21.74 -24.23 -10.44
CA VAL A 321 -22.44 -25.14 -11.34
C VAL A 321 -22.07 -24.84 -12.78
N THR A 322 -21.64 -25.86 -13.50
CA THR A 322 -21.55 -25.84 -14.95
C THR A 322 -22.53 -26.86 -15.52
N TYR A 323 -23.24 -26.48 -16.58
CA TYR A 323 -24.23 -27.31 -17.25
C TYR A 323 -23.89 -27.39 -18.73
N ASN A 324 -23.75 -28.61 -19.27
CA ASN A 324 -23.33 -28.84 -20.66
C ASN A 324 -21.98 -28.21 -21.03
N VAL A 325 -21.08 -28.03 -20.07
CA VAL A 325 -19.73 -27.51 -20.31
C VAL A 325 -18.74 -28.66 -20.24
N ALA A 326 -17.94 -28.82 -21.28
CA ALA A 326 -16.84 -29.77 -21.31
C ALA A 326 -15.50 -29.03 -21.34
N LEU A 327 -14.61 -29.39 -20.40
CA LEU A 327 -13.25 -28.84 -20.31
C LEU A 327 -12.29 -29.83 -20.95
N CYS A 328 -11.70 -29.42 -22.08
CA CYS A 328 -10.85 -30.26 -22.90
C CYS A 328 -9.44 -29.70 -22.99
N THR A 329 -8.40 -30.54 -23.02
CA THR A 329 -7.07 -30.12 -23.51
C THR A 329 -6.92 -30.49 -24.99
N LYS A 330 -6.26 -29.61 -25.76
CA LYS A 330 -6.32 -29.62 -27.22
C LYS A 330 -5.39 -30.66 -27.85
N GLN A 331 -5.87 -31.33 -28.91
CA GLN A 331 -5.02 -32.05 -29.86
C GLN A 331 -4.54 -31.06 -30.94
N GLY A 332 -3.28 -30.60 -30.87
CA GLY A 332 -2.58 -30.00 -32.03
C GLY A 332 -2.59 -28.47 -32.22
N SER A 333 -2.92 -27.62 -31.22
CA SER A 333 -2.58 -26.16 -31.29
C SER A 333 -2.35 -25.48 -29.92
N GLY A 334 -1.86 -26.27 -28.96
CA GLY A 334 -1.63 -25.92 -27.55
C GLY A 334 -1.74 -27.22 -26.75
N GLN A 335 -0.90 -27.46 -25.74
CA GLN A 335 -0.86 -28.75 -25.04
C GLN A 335 -1.84 -28.84 -23.86
N GLY A 336 -2.12 -27.73 -23.18
CA GLY A 336 -2.93 -27.73 -21.95
C GLY A 336 -2.10 -28.18 -20.75
N ASN A 337 -0.86 -27.70 -20.62
CA ASN A 337 0.03 -28.03 -19.51
C ASN A 337 -0.29 -27.19 -18.26
N ASN A 338 -0.08 -27.76 -17.06
CA ASN A 338 -0.23 -27.05 -15.78
C ASN A 338 -1.66 -26.49 -15.64
N VAL A 339 -2.63 -27.40 -15.52
CA VAL A 339 -4.07 -27.10 -15.52
C VAL A 339 -4.76 -27.71 -14.29
N ILE A 340 -5.40 -26.85 -13.52
CA ILE A 340 -6.19 -27.21 -12.34
C ILE A 340 -7.68 -26.95 -12.62
N ILE A 341 -8.53 -27.95 -12.40
CA ILE A 341 -9.99 -27.85 -12.41
C ILE A 341 -10.49 -28.20 -11.02
N ARG A 342 -11.18 -27.29 -10.34
CA ARG A 342 -11.54 -27.53 -8.94
C ARG A 342 -12.82 -26.91 -8.42
N ASN A 343 -13.38 -27.52 -7.39
CA ASN A 343 -14.59 -27.07 -6.71
C ASN A 343 -15.77 -26.78 -7.66
N LEU A 344 -15.98 -27.61 -8.68
CA LEU A 344 -17.09 -27.47 -9.65
C LEU A 344 -18.11 -28.58 -9.48
N GLU A 345 -19.39 -28.22 -9.56
CA GLU A 345 -20.46 -29.19 -9.80
C GLU A 345 -20.75 -29.20 -11.30
N MET A 346 -20.37 -30.29 -11.97
CA MET A 346 -20.46 -30.44 -13.42
C MET A 346 -21.66 -31.33 -13.77
N GLN A 347 -22.59 -30.74 -14.50
CA GLN A 347 -23.85 -31.33 -14.95
C GLN A 347 -23.93 -31.32 -16.47
N HIS A 348 -24.77 -32.18 -17.01
CA HIS A 348 -25.11 -32.22 -18.43
C HIS A 348 -26.58 -32.57 -18.63
N ASP A 349 -27.03 -32.44 -19.88
CA ASP A 349 -28.38 -32.79 -20.28
C ASP A 349 -28.70 -34.25 -19.97
N ALA A 350 -29.91 -34.47 -19.46
CA ALA A 350 -30.38 -35.77 -19.02
C ALA A 350 -30.49 -36.80 -20.16
N ASN A 351 -30.48 -36.35 -21.42
CA ASN A 351 -30.45 -37.20 -22.61
C ASN A 351 -29.07 -37.32 -23.25
N SER A 352 -28.08 -36.53 -22.83
CA SER A 352 -26.72 -36.62 -23.38
C SER A 352 -26.09 -37.95 -23.00
N ASN A 353 -25.91 -38.81 -24.00
CA ASN A 353 -25.48 -40.19 -23.83
C ASN A 353 -24.47 -40.63 -24.88
N GLY A 354 -23.97 -39.67 -25.68
CA GLY A 354 -23.00 -39.89 -26.73
C GLY A 354 -21.66 -40.34 -26.19
N ASN A 355 -21.00 -41.23 -26.92
CA ASN A 355 -19.71 -41.79 -26.54
C ASN A 355 -18.61 -40.71 -26.37
N ASP A 356 -18.78 -39.55 -27.01
CA ASP A 356 -17.83 -38.43 -26.97
C ASP A 356 -18.32 -37.27 -26.08
N ASN A 357 -19.34 -37.45 -25.24
CA ASN A 357 -19.87 -36.36 -24.39
C ASN A 357 -19.05 -36.12 -23.09
N ILE A 358 -17.73 -36.30 -23.14
CA ILE A 358 -16.89 -36.36 -21.95
C ILE A 358 -16.72 -34.98 -21.31
N ILE A 359 -17.11 -34.85 -20.03
CA ILE A 359 -17.17 -33.59 -19.30
C ILE A 359 -15.77 -33.01 -18.99
N VAL A 360 -14.82 -33.87 -18.60
CA VAL A 360 -13.41 -33.50 -18.49
C VAL A 360 -12.59 -34.40 -19.41
N TYR A 361 -12.03 -33.83 -20.46
CA TYR A 361 -11.31 -34.57 -21.50
C TYR A 361 -9.86 -34.09 -21.63
N PHE A 362 -8.95 -34.82 -21.01
CA PHE A 362 -7.52 -34.62 -21.18
C PHE A 362 -6.99 -35.50 -22.30
N GLY A 363 -6.92 -34.95 -23.50
CA GLY A 363 -6.33 -35.60 -24.69
C GLY A 363 -4.86 -35.26 -24.93
N ALA A 364 -4.34 -34.27 -24.21
CA ALA A 364 -2.94 -33.85 -24.23
C ALA A 364 -2.60 -33.12 -22.92
N GLY A 365 -1.32 -32.78 -22.74
CA GLY A 365 -0.88 -31.92 -21.65
C GLY A 365 -0.29 -32.69 -20.47
N GLN A 366 0.47 -31.98 -19.65
CA GLN A 366 1.21 -32.53 -18.52
C GLN A 366 1.00 -31.66 -17.29
N ASN A 367 1.03 -32.28 -16.10
CA ASN A 367 0.64 -31.64 -14.83
C ASN A 367 -0.81 -31.18 -14.90
N LEU A 368 -1.70 -32.11 -14.59
CA LEU A 368 -3.15 -31.93 -14.68
C LEU A 368 -3.79 -32.33 -13.34
N TRP A 369 -4.57 -31.45 -12.75
CA TRP A 369 -5.21 -31.72 -11.46
C TRP A 369 -6.72 -31.46 -11.50
N VAL A 370 -7.50 -32.48 -11.19
CA VAL A 370 -8.95 -32.36 -10.95
C VAL A 370 -9.20 -32.60 -9.47
N ASP A 371 -9.74 -31.59 -8.80
CA ASP A 371 -9.84 -31.56 -7.33
C ASP A 371 -11.22 -31.12 -6.85
N HIS A 372 -11.81 -31.84 -5.90
CA HIS A 372 -13.12 -31.46 -5.32
C HIS A 372 -14.18 -31.16 -6.39
N VAL A 373 -14.22 -31.94 -7.48
CA VAL A 373 -15.26 -31.81 -8.51
C VAL A 373 -16.37 -32.81 -8.23
N THR A 374 -17.62 -32.34 -8.27
CA THR A 374 -18.81 -33.20 -8.27
C THR A 374 -19.25 -33.41 -9.71
N PHE A 375 -19.08 -34.63 -10.20
CA PHE A 375 -19.67 -35.10 -11.44
C PHE A 375 -21.04 -35.72 -11.13
N VAL A 376 -22.11 -35.01 -11.49
CA VAL A 376 -23.47 -35.36 -11.03
C VAL A 376 -24.00 -36.63 -11.72
N GLY A 377 -23.88 -36.67 -13.05
CA GLY A 377 -24.40 -37.77 -13.87
C GLY A 377 -25.89 -37.62 -14.21
N HIS A 378 -26.53 -38.75 -14.52
CA HIS A 378 -27.92 -38.85 -14.98
C HIS A 378 -28.91 -39.06 -13.83
N SER A 379 -30.20 -39.18 -14.16
CA SER A 379 -31.25 -39.58 -13.20
C SER A 379 -31.21 -41.08 -12.85
N ASP A 380 -30.63 -41.91 -13.72
CA ASP A 380 -30.37 -43.35 -13.51
C ASP A 380 -28.91 -43.63 -13.85
N TYR A 381 -28.30 -44.60 -13.19
CA TYR A 381 -26.87 -44.90 -13.30
C TYR A 381 -26.53 -45.94 -14.37
N ASN A 382 -27.51 -46.42 -15.12
CA ASN A 382 -27.31 -47.39 -16.20
C ASN A 382 -27.82 -46.91 -17.57
N LYS A 383 -28.50 -45.76 -17.61
CA LYS A 383 -29.24 -45.26 -18.76
C LYS A 383 -29.38 -43.75 -18.68
N ALA A 384 -29.47 -43.12 -19.85
CA ALA A 384 -29.96 -41.76 -19.97
C ALA A 384 -31.44 -41.66 -19.54
N SER A 385 -31.93 -40.45 -19.29
CA SER A 385 -33.34 -40.24 -18.90
C SER A 385 -34.35 -40.67 -19.98
N SER A 386 -33.92 -40.79 -21.24
CA SER A 386 -34.70 -41.37 -22.34
C SER A 386 -34.84 -42.90 -22.27
N GLY A 387 -34.15 -43.56 -21.35
CA GLY A 387 -34.08 -45.01 -21.23
C GLY A 387 -33.11 -45.68 -22.21
N GLN A 388 -32.39 -44.90 -23.02
CA GLN A 388 -31.31 -45.38 -23.90
C GLN A 388 -30.06 -45.74 -23.08
N PRO A 389 -29.21 -46.66 -23.59
CA PRO A 389 -27.90 -46.90 -23.01
C PRO A 389 -27.10 -45.60 -22.88
N ASP A 390 -26.32 -45.53 -21.80
CA ASP A 390 -25.53 -44.35 -21.47
C ASP A 390 -24.07 -44.62 -21.85
N TYR A 391 -23.64 -44.08 -23.00
CA TYR A 391 -22.26 -44.23 -23.44
C TYR A 391 -21.38 -43.05 -23.05
N ASP A 392 -21.86 -42.06 -22.30
CA ASP A 392 -21.06 -40.91 -21.90
C ASP A 392 -19.95 -41.30 -20.88
N LYS A 393 -19.06 -40.40 -20.48
CA LYS A 393 -18.10 -40.55 -19.37
C LYS A 393 -17.95 -39.24 -18.61
N PHE A 394 -17.62 -39.36 -17.34
CA PHE A 394 -17.23 -38.19 -16.54
C PHE A 394 -15.87 -37.62 -16.94
N LEU A 395 -14.86 -38.49 -17.01
CA LEU A 395 -13.48 -38.05 -17.20
C LEU A 395 -12.69 -39.00 -18.11
N ALA A 396 -11.88 -38.41 -18.98
CA ALA A 396 -10.86 -39.12 -19.74
C ALA A 396 -9.48 -38.47 -19.55
N CYS A 397 -8.47 -39.30 -19.30
CA CYS A 397 -7.07 -38.90 -19.41
C CYS A 397 -6.36 -39.90 -20.34
N CYS A 398 -6.20 -39.51 -21.59
CA CYS A 398 -5.84 -40.40 -22.69
C CYS A 398 -4.80 -39.75 -23.61
N TYR A 399 -4.34 -40.52 -24.59
CA TYR A 399 -3.41 -40.05 -25.61
C TYR A 399 -2.13 -39.49 -25.00
N ASP A 400 -1.81 -38.23 -25.27
CA ASP A 400 -0.53 -37.63 -24.90
C ASP A 400 -0.62 -36.89 -23.54
N ALA A 401 -1.71 -37.07 -22.79
CA ALA A 401 -1.86 -36.53 -21.44
C ALA A 401 -1.06 -37.35 -20.42
N ASP A 402 -0.38 -36.68 -19.48
CA ASP A 402 0.49 -37.34 -18.47
C ASP A 402 0.56 -36.56 -17.15
N TYR A 403 1.05 -37.21 -16.09
CA TYR A 403 1.19 -36.63 -14.74
C TYR A 403 -0.14 -36.02 -14.22
N CYS A 404 -1.18 -36.84 -14.22
CA CYS A 404 -2.53 -36.44 -13.81
C CYS A 404 -2.82 -36.88 -12.37
N THR A 405 -3.45 -36.01 -11.57
CA THR A 405 -4.06 -36.38 -10.30
C THR A 405 -5.56 -36.04 -10.36
N VAL A 406 -6.39 -36.98 -9.94
CA VAL A 406 -7.81 -36.75 -9.66
C VAL A 406 -8.02 -37.06 -8.19
N SER A 407 -8.34 -36.04 -7.41
CA SER A 407 -8.39 -36.16 -5.96
C SER A 407 -9.63 -35.50 -5.36
N GLU A 408 -10.12 -36.11 -4.27
CA GLU A 408 -11.27 -35.63 -3.52
C GLU A 408 -12.51 -35.31 -4.39
N CYS A 409 -12.68 -35.96 -5.54
CA CYS A 409 -13.83 -35.77 -6.43
C CYS A 409 -14.98 -36.71 -6.07
N SER A 410 -16.21 -36.32 -6.43
CA SER A 410 -17.41 -37.15 -6.33
C SER A 410 -17.93 -37.50 -7.72
N PHE A 411 -18.09 -38.79 -7.99
CA PHE A 411 -18.64 -39.33 -9.23
C PHE A 411 -19.99 -39.98 -8.92
N GLY A 412 -21.04 -39.44 -9.55
CA GLY A 412 -22.42 -39.84 -9.32
C GLY A 412 -22.93 -40.89 -10.30
N LEU A 413 -24.18 -40.69 -10.73
CA LEU A 413 -25.00 -41.67 -11.43
C LEU A 413 -24.61 -41.77 -12.90
N HIS A 414 -23.90 -42.84 -13.29
CA HIS A 414 -23.44 -42.98 -14.67
C HIS A 414 -23.12 -44.44 -15.00
N GLU A 415 -23.39 -44.88 -16.23
CA GLU A 415 -22.95 -46.20 -16.68
C GLU A 415 -21.41 -46.27 -16.71
N TYR A 416 -20.73 -45.39 -17.45
CA TYR A 416 -19.27 -45.36 -17.54
C TYR A 416 -18.65 -44.18 -16.79
N GLY A 417 -17.82 -44.46 -15.78
CA GLY A 417 -17.14 -43.43 -14.98
C GLY A 417 -15.94 -42.80 -15.69
N VAL A 418 -14.77 -43.44 -15.55
CA VAL A 418 -13.47 -42.86 -15.91
C VAL A 418 -12.72 -43.74 -16.92
N ILE A 419 -12.16 -43.14 -17.97
CA ILE A 419 -11.40 -43.86 -19.01
C ILE A 419 -9.97 -43.34 -19.14
N LEU A 420 -8.99 -44.22 -18.96
CA LEU A 420 -7.59 -43.85 -18.79
C LEU A 420 -6.69 -44.62 -19.76
N GLY A 421 -5.76 -43.88 -20.39
CA GLY A 421 -4.77 -44.41 -21.32
C GLY A 421 -5.28 -44.69 -22.73
N TYR A 422 -4.33 -44.96 -23.64
CA TYR A 422 -4.60 -45.10 -25.07
C TYR A 422 -5.40 -46.38 -25.41
N PRO A 423 -6.49 -46.32 -26.20
CA PRO A 423 -7.43 -47.42 -26.41
C PRO A 423 -7.03 -48.39 -27.54
N ASP A 424 -5.78 -48.87 -27.55
CA ASP A 424 -5.28 -49.87 -28.52
C ASP A 424 -4.22 -50.76 -27.84
N ASP A 425 -4.05 -51.99 -28.32
CA ASP A 425 -3.22 -53.07 -27.74
C ASP A 425 -2.15 -53.57 -28.74
N THR A 426 -1.75 -52.73 -29.69
CA THR A 426 -0.73 -53.07 -30.70
C THR A 426 0.70 -52.82 -30.22
N ALA A 427 1.66 -53.51 -30.83
CA ALA A 427 3.09 -53.29 -30.54
C ALA A 427 3.55 -51.85 -30.80
N THR A 428 2.96 -51.18 -31.81
CA THR A 428 3.21 -49.76 -32.12
C THR A 428 2.77 -48.86 -30.98
N VAL A 429 1.60 -49.12 -30.40
CA VAL A 429 1.06 -48.34 -29.28
C VAL A 429 1.85 -48.61 -28.01
N LYS A 430 2.23 -49.87 -27.74
CA LYS A 430 3.15 -50.20 -26.65
C LYS A 430 4.44 -49.38 -26.74
N ALA A 431 5.09 -49.33 -27.91
CA ALA A 431 6.33 -48.59 -28.09
C ALA A 431 6.22 -47.09 -27.76
N LYS A 432 5.01 -46.51 -27.84
CA LYS A 432 4.76 -45.09 -27.54
C LYS A 432 4.27 -44.85 -26.11
N TYR A 433 3.42 -45.74 -25.58
CA TYR A 433 2.64 -45.48 -24.35
C TYR A 433 3.00 -46.39 -23.17
N ASP A 434 3.99 -47.28 -23.29
CA ASP A 434 4.48 -48.05 -22.14
C ASP A 434 4.96 -47.11 -21.02
N GLY A 435 4.35 -47.19 -19.84
CA GLY A 435 4.61 -46.26 -18.74
C GLY A 435 3.85 -44.91 -18.80
N TYR A 436 2.97 -44.70 -19.78
CA TYR A 436 2.11 -43.52 -19.91
C TYR A 436 0.61 -43.91 -20.00
N PRO A 437 -0.30 -43.20 -19.32
CA PRO A 437 -0.07 -42.05 -18.45
C PRO A 437 0.38 -42.47 -17.04
N ARG A 438 0.98 -41.53 -16.32
CA ARG A 438 1.22 -41.58 -14.88
C ARG A 438 0.09 -40.85 -14.19
N MET A 439 -0.72 -41.59 -13.43
CA MET A 439 -1.95 -41.05 -12.89
C MET A 439 -2.22 -41.47 -11.45
N THR A 440 -2.84 -40.58 -10.69
CA THR A 440 -3.24 -40.78 -9.30
C THR A 440 -4.73 -40.56 -9.12
N LEU A 441 -5.40 -41.50 -8.45
CA LEU A 441 -6.78 -41.40 -7.97
C LEU A 441 -6.77 -41.42 -6.44
N ALA A 442 -6.99 -40.28 -5.78
CA ALA A 442 -6.84 -40.16 -4.32
C ALA A 442 -8.10 -39.64 -3.63
N GLY A 443 -8.67 -40.38 -2.68
CA GLY A 443 -9.75 -39.85 -1.83
C GLY A 443 -11.05 -39.53 -2.59
N ASN A 444 -11.32 -40.19 -3.71
CA ASN A 444 -12.51 -39.96 -4.51
C ASN A 444 -13.69 -40.81 -4.02
N LYS A 445 -14.90 -40.30 -4.20
CA LYS A 445 -16.15 -41.02 -3.98
C LYS A 445 -16.77 -41.41 -5.32
N PHE A 446 -16.95 -42.69 -5.56
CA PHE A 446 -17.73 -43.24 -6.67
C PHE A 446 -19.03 -43.82 -6.11
N TYR A 447 -20.16 -43.19 -6.40
CA TYR A 447 -21.47 -43.60 -5.88
C TYR A 447 -22.45 -43.82 -7.02
N LYS A 448 -22.88 -45.06 -7.22
CA LYS A 448 -23.70 -45.45 -8.38
C LYS A 448 -23.01 -45.12 -9.70
N THR A 449 -21.71 -45.39 -9.78
CA THR A 449 -20.96 -45.40 -11.04
C THR A 449 -20.81 -46.85 -11.47
N LEU A 450 -21.58 -47.28 -12.49
CA LEU A 450 -21.81 -48.71 -12.74
C LEU A 450 -20.54 -49.44 -13.20
N THR A 451 -19.81 -48.89 -14.15
CA THR A 451 -18.56 -49.44 -14.63
C THR A 451 -17.50 -48.36 -14.71
N ARG A 452 -16.24 -48.76 -14.49
CA ARG A 452 -15.09 -47.85 -14.51
C ARG A 452 -15.14 -46.80 -13.39
N GLY A 453 -15.60 -47.21 -12.20
CA GLY A 453 -15.48 -46.44 -10.97
C GLY A 453 -14.70 -47.25 -9.94
N PRO A 454 -13.35 -47.18 -9.88
CA PRO A 454 -12.56 -46.00 -10.23
C PRO A 454 -12.09 -45.81 -11.68
N GLY A 455 -11.99 -46.85 -12.52
CA GLY A 455 -11.57 -46.59 -13.91
C GLY A 455 -11.28 -47.80 -14.78
N LEU A 456 -11.32 -47.57 -16.10
CA LEU A 456 -10.68 -48.45 -17.08
C LEU A 456 -9.28 -47.93 -17.36
N MET A 457 -8.28 -48.78 -17.17
CA MET A 457 -6.87 -48.43 -17.24
C MET A 457 -6.17 -49.21 -18.34
N ARG A 458 -5.46 -48.48 -19.22
CA ARG A 458 -4.60 -49.03 -20.26
C ARG A 458 -3.24 -48.35 -20.18
N TRP A 459 -2.17 -49.12 -20.36
CA TRP A 459 -0.78 -48.66 -20.31
C TRP A 459 -0.46 -47.92 -19.00
N GLY A 460 0.70 -47.31 -18.85
CA GLY A 460 0.90 -46.38 -17.72
C GLY A 460 0.96 -46.97 -16.31
N TYR A 461 1.10 -46.03 -15.36
CA TYR A 461 1.19 -46.28 -13.92
C TYR A 461 0.03 -45.60 -13.21
N TYR A 462 -0.76 -46.38 -12.46
CA TYR A 462 -1.95 -45.90 -11.76
C TYR A 462 -1.85 -46.17 -10.27
N HIS A 463 -1.78 -45.10 -9.49
CA HIS A 463 -1.90 -45.19 -8.04
C HIS A 463 -3.31 -44.81 -7.61
N SER A 464 -4.03 -45.73 -6.97
CA SER A 464 -5.41 -45.51 -6.52
C SER A 464 -5.52 -45.73 -5.02
N PHE A 465 -5.73 -44.67 -4.23
CA PHE A 465 -5.73 -44.82 -2.77
C PHE A 465 -6.78 -43.99 -2.04
N ASN A 466 -7.17 -44.47 -0.85
CA ASN A 466 -8.19 -43.86 0.01
C ASN A 466 -9.56 -43.60 -0.68
N ASN A 467 -9.87 -44.27 -1.79
CA ASN A 467 -11.13 -44.05 -2.50
C ASN A 467 -12.28 -44.80 -1.83
N TYR A 468 -13.50 -44.26 -1.94
CA TYR A 468 -14.74 -44.92 -1.55
C TYR A 468 -15.58 -45.22 -2.79
N VAL A 469 -15.82 -46.50 -3.04
CA VAL A 469 -16.61 -47.00 -4.18
C VAL A 469 -17.84 -47.73 -3.65
N ASP A 470 -19.02 -47.29 -4.04
CA ASP A 470 -20.30 -47.83 -3.56
C ASP A 470 -21.30 -47.97 -4.71
N THR A 471 -21.92 -49.16 -4.78
CA THR A 471 -22.94 -49.48 -5.78
C THR A 471 -22.38 -49.42 -7.20
N PHE A 472 -21.69 -50.48 -7.58
CA PHE A 472 -21.01 -50.61 -8.87
C PHE A 472 -21.16 -52.03 -9.42
N SER A 473 -20.93 -52.22 -10.72
CA SER A 473 -20.77 -53.53 -11.37
C SER A 473 -19.29 -53.85 -11.62
N MET A 474 -18.51 -52.85 -12.04
CA MET A 474 -17.09 -52.98 -12.38
C MET A 474 -16.28 -51.80 -11.84
N ALA A 475 -15.33 -52.06 -10.94
CA ALA A 475 -14.47 -51.01 -10.39
C ALA A 475 -13.24 -50.76 -11.27
N TYR A 476 -12.17 -51.54 -11.14
CA TYR A 476 -10.97 -51.44 -11.97
C TYR A 476 -11.06 -52.37 -13.16
N THR A 477 -11.06 -51.81 -14.37
CA THR A 477 -10.86 -52.60 -15.59
C THR A 477 -9.38 -52.60 -15.94
N VAL A 478 -8.74 -53.76 -15.72
CA VAL A 478 -7.30 -53.99 -15.91
C VAL A 478 -7.05 -54.38 -17.36
N HIS A 479 -6.32 -53.55 -18.11
CA HIS A 479 -6.19 -53.72 -19.57
C HIS A 479 -4.80 -53.27 -20.08
N SER A 480 -4.50 -53.64 -21.33
CA SER A 480 -3.32 -53.29 -22.15
C SER A 480 -2.11 -52.78 -21.40
N GLY A 481 -1.36 -53.64 -20.71
CA GLY A 481 -0.07 -53.30 -20.10
C GLY A 481 -0.12 -52.22 -19.02
N CYS A 482 -1.27 -51.93 -18.41
CA CYS A 482 -1.34 -51.01 -17.28
C CYS A 482 -0.66 -51.57 -16.04
N ASP A 483 -0.18 -50.71 -15.15
CA ASP A 483 0.35 -51.11 -13.85
C ASP A 483 -0.40 -50.38 -12.72
N ILE A 484 -1.26 -51.11 -12.02
CA ILE A 484 -2.19 -50.57 -11.02
C ILE A 484 -1.74 -50.98 -9.61
N TYR A 485 -1.51 -49.98 -8.77
CA TYR A 485 -1.31 -50.14 -7.34
C TYR A 485 -2.48 -49.45 -6.61
N ALA A 486 -3.38 -50.26 -6.04
CA ALA A 486 -4.49 -49.79 -5.25
C ALA A 486 -4.22 -49.98 -3.75
N GLU A 487 -4.59 -49.03 -2.89
CA GLU A 487 -4.47 -49.23 -1.45
C GLU A 487 -5.47 -48.47 -0.59
N ASN A 488 -5.81 -49.05 0.56
CA ASN A 488 -6.66 -48.44 1.59
C ASN A 488 -7.99 -47.88 1.08
N CYS A 489 -8.55 -48.50 0.03
CA CYS A 489 -9.85 -48.13 -0.52
C CYS A 489 -10.99 -48.90 0.17
N TYR A 490 -12.20 -48.36 0.10
CA TYR A 490 -13.40 -49.03 0.59
C TYR A 490 -14.35 -49.33 -0.57
N TYR A 491 -14.70 -50.60 -0.74
CA TYR A 491 -15.64 -51.07 -1.76
C TYR A 491 -16.91 -51.62 -1.08
N ALA A 492 -18.08 -51.16 -1.52
CA ALA A 492 -19.37 -51.56 -0.94
C ALA A 492 -20.43 -51.85 -2.02
N ASN A 493 -21.32 -52.80 -1.71
CA ASN A 493 -22.56 -53.04 -2.47
C ASN A 493 -22.34 -53.24 -3.98
N GLY A 494 -21.27 -53.95 -4.35
CA GLY A 494 -20.74 -53.93 -5.71
C GLY A 494 -20.59 -55.29 -6.38
N GLY A 495 -20.30 -55.24 -7.68
CA GLY A 495 -19.94 -56.37 -8.52
C GLY A 495 -18.45 -56.72 -8.38
N ASN A 496 -17.73 -56.76 -9.50
CA ASN A 496 -16.32 -57.16 -9.53
C ASN A 496 -15.42 -55.95 -9.24
N VAL A 497 -14.55 -56.06 -8.23
CA VAL A 497 -13.55 -55.01 -7.96
C VAL A 497 -12.44 -55.05 -9.02
N ILE A 498 -11.91 -56.25 -9.27
CA ILE A 498 -10.85 -56.48 -10.25
C ILE A 498 -11.48 -57.09 -11.51
N CYS A 499 -11.50 -56.31 -12.59
CA CYS A 499 -12.09 -56.69 -13.86
C CYS A 499 -10.99 -56.96 -14.90
N ASP A 500 -10.49 -58.20 -14.92
CA ASP A 500 -9.27 -58.58 -15.63
C ASP A 500 -9.45 -59.79 -16.56
N TRP A 501 -10.64 -59.92 -17.13
CA TRP A 501 -11.04 -61.09 -17.92
C TRP A 501 -10.82 -60.97 -19.43
N ASN A 502 -10.29 -59.85 -19.90
CA ASN A 502 -9.98 -59.70 -21.33
C ASN A 502 -8.66 -60.42 -21.64
N GLN A 503 -8.71 -61.39 -22.56
CA GLN A 503 -7.51 -61.98 -23.12
C GLN A 503 -6.92 -61.02 -24.16
N ILE A 504 -5.85 -60.32 -23.77
CA ILE A 504 -5.20 -59.27 -24.56
C ILE A 504 -3.72 -59.61 -24.76
N THR A 505 -3.09 -58.98 -25.76
CA THR A 505 -1.70 -59.22 -26.16
C THR A 505 -0.74 -58.84 -25.03
N TYR A 506 -1.04 -57.72 -24.36
CA TYR A 506 -0.26 -57.21 -23.23
C TYR A 506 -1.13 -57.19 -21.97
N PRO A 507 -1.12 -58.26 -21.15
CA PRO A 507 -1.86 -58.29 -19.90
C PRO A 507 -1.48 -57.12 -18.98
N GLY A 508 -2.49 -56.48 -18.36
CA GLY A 508 -2.25 -55.48 -17.33
C GLY A 508 -1.85 -56.12 -16.00
N ALA A 509 -1.24 -55.32 -15.12
CA ALA A 509 -0.78 -55.69 -13.80
C ALA A 509 -1.63 -55.00 -12.72
N TYR A 510 -1.92 -55.74 -11.63
CA TYR A 510 -2.71 -55.23 -10.50
C TYR A 510 -2.13 -55.72 -9.16
N TYR A 511 -2.12 -54.82 -8.19
CA TYR A 511 -1.83 -55.10 -6.79
C TYR A 511 -2.74 -54.27 -5.90
N GLU A 512 -3.27 -54.86 -4.83
CA GLU A 512 -4.05 -54.13 -3.82
C GLU A 512 -3.66 -54.51 -2.39
N THR A 513 -3.65 -53.52 -1.47
CA THR A 513 -3.37 -53.71 -0.04
C THR A 513 -4.16 -52.77 0.87
N GLY A 514 -4.50 -53.21 2.08
CA GLY A 514 -5.16 -52.37 3.09
C GLY A 514 -6.61 -51.96 2.79
N SER A 515 -7.14 -52.31 1.61
CA SER A 515 -8.52 -52.06 1.22
C SER A 515 -9.53 -52.97 1.93
N LYS A 516 -10.79 -52.53 2.01
CA LYS A 516 -11.90 -53.27 2.63
C LYS A 516 -13.02 -53.50 1.62
N PHE A 517 -13.56 -54.72 1.63
CA PHE A 517 -14.58 -55.17 0.69
C PHE A 517 -15.85 -55.59 1.45
N SER A 518 -16.98 -54.98 1.10
CA SER A 518 -18.29 -55.30 1.68
C SER A 518 -19.26 -55.65 0.58
N SER A 519 -19.71 -56.92 0.54
CA SER A 519 -20.63 -57.42 -0.50
C SER A 519 -20.10 -57.15 -1.92
N CYS A 520 -18.87 -57.60 -2.19
CA CYS A 520 -18.17 -57.43 -3.47
C CYS A 520 -17.63 -58.78 -3.97
N ASN A 521 -17.36 -58.88 -5.27
CA ASN A 521 -16.75 -60.03 -5.94
C ASN A 521 -15.37 -59.66 -6.51
N ARG A 522 -14.55 -60.68 -6.81
CA ARG A 522 -13.21 -60.54 -7.43
C ARG A 522 -12.37 -59.47 -6.72
N THR A 523 -12.15 -59.69 -5.43
CA THR A 523 -11.50 -58.75 -4.49
C THR A 523 -9.99 -58.99 -4.39
N VAL A 524 -9.51 -60.16 -4.83
CA VAL A 524 -8.09 -60.43 -5.00
C VAL A 524 -7.78 -60.90 -6.41
N ARG A 525 -6.55 -60.64 -6.86
CA ARG A 525 -6.09 -61.04 -8.20
C ARG A 525 -6.17 -62.56 -8.34
N GLY A 526 -6.63 -63.05 -9.50
CA GLY A 526 -6.71 -64.48 -9.79
C GLY A 526 -8.06 -65.13 -9.49
N GLU A 527 -9.05 -64.42 -8.96
CA GLU A 527 -10.40 -64.95 -8.67
C GLU A 527 -11.28 -65.15 -9.93
N GLY A 528 -10.67 -65.46 -11.08
CA GLY A 528 -11.39 -65.82 -12.29
C GLY A 528 -12.10 -67.16 -12.18
N THR A 529 -13.11 -67.37 -13.03
CA THR A 529 -13.80 -68.66 -13.17
C THR A 529 -13.49 -69.27 -14.55
N THR A 530 -13.82 -70.54 -14.78
CA THR A 530 -13.63 -71.18 -16.09
C THR A 530 -14.32 -70.44 -17.24
N ASN A 531 -15.51 -69.86 -16.98
CA ASN A 531 -16.28 -69.13 -17.99
C ASN A 531 -15.96 -67.62 -18.02
N ASN A 532 -15.19 -67.14 -17.05
CA ASN A 532 -14.77 -65.74 -16.93
C ASN A 532 -13.38 -65.68 -16.28
N PRO A 533 -12.32 -66.05 -17.01
CA PRO A 533 -10.96 -66.19 -16.48
C PRO A 533 -10.37 -64.86 -15.98
N SER A 534 -9.23 -64.96 -15.29
CA SER A 534 -8.43 -63.83 -14.79
C SER A 534 -7.10 -63.86 -15.53
N TYR A 535 -6.75 -62.76 -16.20
CA TYR A 535 -5.53 -62.66 -17.03
C TYR A 535 -4.52 -61.64 -16.52
N SER A 536 -4.87 -60.84 -15.51
CA SER A 536 -3.91 -59.86 -14.98
C SER A 536 -2.70 -60.50 -14.31
N VAL A 537 -1.57 -59.79 -14.33
CA VAL A 537 -0.34 -60.18 -13.64
C VAL A 537 -0.16 -59.38 -12.35
N GLU A 538 0.80 -59.78 -11.51
CA GLU A 538 1.16 -59.05 -10.29
C GLU A 538 1.83 -57.72 -10.63
N SER A 539 1.34 -56.61 -10.08
CA SER A 539 2.05 -55.33 -10.12
C SER A 539 3.22 -55.31 -9.14
N THR A 540 4.41 -55.01 -9.63
CA THR A 540 5.63 -54.84 -8.82
C THR A 540 6.02 -53.36 -8.63
N TRP A 541 5.40 -52.45 -9.38
CA TRP A 541 5.63 -51.02 -9.26
C TRP A 541 5.01 -50.45 -7.98
N ARG A 542 5.67 -49.46 -7.36
CA ARG A 542 5.17 -48.75 -6.16
C ARG A 542 5.49 -47.26 -6.25
N PRO A 543 4.56 -46.37 -5.86
CA PRO A 543 4.70 -44.92 -6.00
C PRO A 543 5.66 -44.28 -4.99
N LYS A 544 6.07 -44.98 -3.93
CA LYS A 544 6.94 -44.44 -2.85
C LYS A 544 8.27 -43.86 -3.34
N ASN A 545 8.75 -44.31 -4.49
CA ASN A 545 9.99 -43.81 -5.10
C ASN A 545 9.75 -42.55 -5.96
N ASN A 546 8.48 -42.31 -6.33
CA ASN A 546 8.06 -41.16 -7.12
C ASN A 546 7.67 -39.98 -6.23
N TYR A 547 6.80 -40.18 -5.23
CA TYR A 547 6.31 -39.10 -4.36
C TYR A 547 5.90 -39.60 -2.98
N THR A 548 5.79 -38.66 -2.04
CA THR A 548 5.20 -38.88 -0.71
C THR A 548 3.70 -38.61 -0.73
N TYR A 549 2.95 -39.32 0.10
CA TYR A 549 1.49 -39.21 0.17
C TYR A 549 0.96 -39.67 1.54
N THR A 550 -0.29 -39.33 1.84
CA THR A 550 -0.96 -39.64 3.11
C THR A 550 -1.97 -40.77 2.93
N THR A 551 -1.77 -41.88 3.65
CA THR A 551 -2.70 -43.02 3.69
C THR A 551 -3.62 -42.93 4.89
N LEU A 552 -4.89 -43.29 4.67
CA LEU A 552 -5.86 -43.56 5.73
C LEU A 552 -6.05 -45.08 5.88
N SER A 553 -6.77 -45.53 6.91
CA SER A 553 -7.41 -46.86 6.85
C SER A 553 -8.63 -46.82 5.92
N ALA A 554 -9.05 -47.95 5.36
CA ALA A 554 -10.22 -48.00 4.48
C ALA A 554 -11.52 -47.46 5.13
N ASP A 555 -11.75 -47.71 6.42
CA ASP A 555 -12.92 -47.17 7.14
C ASP A 555 -12.84 -45.63 7.30
N GLN A 556 -11.65 -45.10 7.54
CA GLN A 556 -11.42 -43.66 7.57
C GLN A 556 -11.56 -43.04 6.17
N ALA A 557 -11.07 -43.71 5.13
CA ALA A 557 -11.24 -43.31 3.73
C ALA A 557 -12.72 -43.19 3.35
N LYS A 558 -13.55 -44.20 3.69
CA LYS A 558 -15.01 -44.15 3.53
C LYS A 558 -15.61 -42.93 4.22
N SER A 559 -15.23 -42.72 5.48
CA SER A 559 -15.79 -41.63 6.29
C SER A 559 -15.41 -40.25 5.72
N PHE A 560 -14.15 -40.07 5.36
CA PHE A 560 -13.64 -38.86 4.71
C PHE A 560 -14.35 -38.61 3.39
N CYS A 561 -14.36 -39.58 2.47
CA CYS A 561 -14.93 -39.41 1.14
C CYS A 561 -16.42 -39.11 1.18
N SER A 562 -17.14 -39.70 2.14
CA SER A 562 -18.57 -39.43 2.34
C SER A 562 -18.87 -38.00 2.77
N SER A 563 -17.90 -37.34 3.40
CA SER A 563 -18.06 -36.02 4.02
C SER A 563 -17.50 -34.90 3.16
N TYR A 564 -16.40 -35.15 2.44
CA TYR A 564 -15.56 -34.11 1.86
C TYR A 564 -15.32 -34.24 0.35
N SER A 565 -15.53 -35.41 -0.27
CA SER A 565 -15.32 -35.54 -1.72
C SER A 565 -16.42 -34.84 -2.52
N GLY A 566 -16.02 -34.08 -3.53
CA GLY A 566 -16.89 -33.28 -4.40
C GLY A 566 -16.79 -31.77 -4.13
N ALA A 567 -17.53 -31.01 -4.93
CA ALA A 567 -17.63 -29.57 -4.77
C ALA A 567 -18.27 -29.20 -3.43
N GLN A 568 -17.80 -28.08 -2.87
CA GLN A 568 -18.18 -27.59 -1.57
C GLN A 568 -18.77 -26.18 -1.71
N SER A 569 -19.88 -25.96 -1.00
CA SER A 569 -20.53 -24.64 -0.90
C SER A 569 -20.13 -23.87 0.36
N SER A 570 -19.20 -24.40 1.16
CA SER A 570 -18.76 -23.77 2.41
C SER A 570 -17.29 -24.03 2.71
N ALA A 571 -16.58 -22.96 3.08
CA ALA A 571 -15.23 -23.01 3.61
C ALA A 571 -15.08 -23.94 4.83
N SER A 572 -16.11 -24.04 5.68
CA SER A 572 -16.06 -24.89 6.88
C SER A 572 -15.99 -26.38 6.57
N ASN A 573 -16.50 -26.78 5.41
CA ASN A 573 -16.61 -28.17 5.00
C ASN A 573 -15.50 -28.58 4.03
N TYR A 574 -14.85 -27.63 3.36
CA TYR A 574 -13.73 -27.94 2.47
C TYR A 574 -12.55 -28.48 3.29
N ASN A 575 -11.97 -29.61 2.86
CA ASN A 575 -10.92 -30.30 3.59
C ASN A 575 -10.05 -31.15 2.67
N TYR A 576 -8.77 -31.35 3.03
CA TYR A 576 -7.89 -32.30 2.36
C TYR A 576 -7.46 -33.40 3.32
N ILE A 577 -7.19 -34.60 2.79
CA ILE A 577 -6.63 -35.70 3.58
C ILE A 577 -5.26 -35.31 4.18
N THR A 578 -4.53 -34.40 3.52
CA THR A 578 -3.23 -33.89 3.98
C THR A 578 -3.33 -32.90 5.12
N LEU A 579 -4.53 -32.41 5.46
CA LEU A 579 -4.75 -31.45 6.53
C LEU A 579 -5.31 -32.16 7.76
N ASN A 580 -4.91 -31.71 8.95
CA ASN A 580 -5.35 -32.31 10.20
C ASN A 580 -6.78 -31.94 10.63
N LYS A 581 -7.42 -31.00 9.93
CA LYS A 581 -8.78 -30.52 10.21
C LYS A 581 -9.42 -29.88 8.97
N ALA A 582 -10.73 -30.04 8.85
CA ALA A 582 -11.58 -29.29 7.93
C ALA A 582 -11.67 -27.79 8.30
N GLY A 583 -12.00 -26.96 7.32
CA GLY A 583 -11.97 -25.51 7.42
C GLY A 583 -10.87 -24.95 6.53
N PHE A 584 -11.18 -24.79 5.24
CA PHE A 584 -10.25 -24.25 4.26
C PHE A 584 -10.50 -22.75 4.07
N PRO A 585 -9.52 -21.88 4.33
CA PRO A 585 -9.74 -20.44 4.30
C PRO A 585 -10.22 -19.89 2.95
N SER A 586 -11.11 -18.92 3.06
CA SER A 586 -11.69 -18.14 1.97
C SER A 586 -10.64 -17.29 1.24
N ALA A 587 -10.85 -17.01 -0.05
CA ALA A 587 -10.08 -16.00 -0.79
C ALA A 587 -10.21 -14.58 -0.19
N GLY A 588 -11.30 -14.30 0.52
CA GLY A 588 -11.52 -13.06 1.26
C GLY A 588 -10.97 -13.08 2.68
N TYR A 589 -10.43 -14.21 3.17
CA TYR A 589 -9.85 -14.26 4.51
C TYR A 589 -8.57 -13.41 4.54
N VAL A 590 -8.71 -12.26 5.18
CA VAL A 590 -7.66 -11.32 5.55
C VAL A 590 -8.00 -10.87 6.97
N GLU A 591 -7.06 -11.02 7.89
CA GLU A 591 -7.26 -10.46 9.23
C GLU A 591 -6.71 -9.05 9.29
N LEU A 592 -7.55 -8.13 9.74
CA LEU A 592 -7.14 -6.79 10.09
C LEU A 592 -6.09 -6.83 11.22
N PRO A 593 -5.25 -5.79 11.37
CA PRO A 593 -4.26 -5.72 12.45
C PRO A 593 -4.85 -6.06 13.84
N ASN A 594 -4.13 -6.82 14.65
CA ASN A 594 -4.58 -7.41 15.94
C ASN A 594 -4.93 -6.37 17.03
N SER A 595 -4.51 -5.15 16.79
CA SER A 595 -4.92 -3.90 17.42
C SER A 595 -4.73 -2.88 16.32
N GLU A 596 -5.65 -1.91 16.22
CA GLU A 596 -5.61 -0.80 15.27
C GLU A 596 -4.14 -0.47 14.91
N PRO A 597 -3.77 -0.32 13.62
CA PRO A 597 -2.62 0.52 13.34
C PRO A 597 -2.86 1.77 14.18
N VAL A 598 -1.91 2.23 15.01
CA VAL A 598 -2.03 3.52 15.73
C VAL A 598 -2.82 4.42 14.81
N ALA A 599 -4.10 4.70 15.17
CA ALA A 599 -5.05 5.16 14.17
C ALA A 599 -4.32 6.22 13.38
N THR A 600 -4.27 6.11 12.06
CA THR A 600 -3.74 7.20 11.26
C THR A 600 -4.78 8.30 11.42
N TYR A 601 -4.68 8.97 12.56
CA TYR A 601 -5.37 10.18 12.86
C TYR A 601 -4.78 11.13 11.84
N GLU A 602 -5.57 11.47 10.83
CA GLU A 602 -5.11 12.39 9.80
C GLU A 602 -4.65 13.67 10.52
N PRO A 603 -3.35 14.02 10.42
CA PRO A 603 -2.85 15.22 11.06
C PRO A 603 -3.64 16.39 10.51
N THR A 604 -4.16 17.23 11.41
CA THR A 604 -4.77 18.48 10.97
C THR A 604 -3.66 19.44 10.59
N TYR A 605 -3.71 19.96 9.36
CA TYR A 605 -2.74 20.92 8.89
C TYR A 605 -3.17 22.35 9.25
N PHE A 606 -2.27 23.08 9.88
CA PHE A 606 -2.46 24.47 10.27
C PHE A 606 -1.55 25.36 9.42
N THR A 607 -2.01 26.57 9.11
CA THR A 607 -1.17 27.58 8.46
C THR A 607 0.05 27.85 9.34
N GLU A 608 1.24 27.86 8.76
CA GLU A 608 2.49 28.09 9.50
C GLU A 608 2.41 29.38 10.32
N GLY A 609 2.73 29.30 11.62
CA GLY A 609 2.72 30.44 12.54
C GLY A 609 1.32 30.90 12.98
N SER A 610 0.24 30.21 12.60
CA SER A 610 -1.10 30.54 13.07
C SER A 610 -1.23 30.40 14.59
N ALA A 611 -1.96 31.32 15.22
CA ALA A 611 -2.08 31.45 16.67
C ALA A 611 -3.44 30.96 17.19
N TYR A 612 -3.42 30.25 18.31
CA TYR A 612 -4.60 29.65 18.92
C TYR A 612 -4.62 29.84 20.43
N ARG A 613 -5.82 29.95 20.99
CA ARG A 613 -6.09 29.54 22.37
C ARG A 613 -6.56 28.10 22.37
N ILE A 614 -6.04 27.31 23.30
CA ILE A 614 -6.29 25.87 23.37
C ILE A 614 -7.17 25.60 24.59
N LYS A 615 -8.48 25.45 24.39
CA LYS A 615 -9.48 25.27 25.45
C LYS A 615 -9.72 23.80 25.73
N ASN A 616 -9.65 23.37 26.98
CA ASN A 616 -9.94 22.00 27.36
C ASN A 616 -11.45 21.72 27.28
N VAL A 617 -11.84 20.60 26.66
CA VAL A 617 -13.26 20.24 26.48
C VAL A 617 -13.94 19.92 27.81
N ASN A 618 -13.22 19.35 28.79
CA ASN A 618 -13.79 18.97 30.08
C ASN A 618 -14.04 20.16 31.00
N SER A 619 -13.10 21.11 31.09
CA SER A 619 -13.18 22.24 32.03
C SER A 619 -13.70 23.54 31.41
N GLY A 620 -13.55 23.73 30.09
CA GLY A 620 -13.78 25.00 29.41
C GLY A 620 -12.69 26.06 29.67
N LEU A 621 -11.61 25.71 30.39
CA LEU A 621 -10.44 26.56 30.67
C LEU A 621 -9.37 26.41 29.58
N TYR A 622 -8.42 27.34 29.52
CA TYR A 622 -7.39 27.39 28.48
C TYR A 622 -6.04 26.92 28.99
N MET A 623 -5.30 26.19 28.15
CA MET A 623 -3.90 25.87 28.35
C MET A 623 -3.08 27.16 28.37
N GLU A 624 -2.40 27.42 29.47
CA GLU A 624 -1.63 28.64 29.68
C GLU A 624 -0.27 28.39 30.31
N VAL A 625 0.58 29.41 30.27
CA VAL A 625 1.86 29.44 30.95
C VAL A 625 1.68 30.13 32.30
N ALA A 626 1.86 29.37 33.39
CA ALA A 626 1.63 29.82 34.75
C ALA A 626 2.38 31.12 35.07
N GLY A 627 1.62 32.19 35.36
CA GLY A 627 2.16 33.51 35.70
C GLY A 627 2.91 34.23 34.57
N ALA A 628 2.66 33.85 33.31
CA ALA A 628 3.30 34.42 32.11
C ALA A 628 4.83 34.38 32.11
N LYS A 629 5.43 33.37 32.75
CA LYS A 629 6.89 33.25 32.91
C LYS A 629 7.57 32.77 31.63
N ALA A 630 8.43 33.60 31.06
CA ALA A 630 9.24 33.27 29.88
C ALA A 630 10.62 32.70 30.27
N GLU A 631 10.64 31.48 30.82
CA GLU A 631 11.86 30.79 31.25
C GLU A 631 11.76 29.26 31.06
N ASN A 632 12.89 28.55 31.07
CA ASN A 632 12.90 27.09 31.01
C ASN A 632 12.22 26.51 32.26
N ASN A 633 11.46 25.44 32.06
CA ASN A 633 10.66 24.73 33.06
C ASN A 633 9.53 25.59 33.68
N ALA A 634 9.13 26.70 33.04
CA ALA A 634 7.90 27.39 33.43
C ALA A 634 6.71 26.43 33.23
N ASN A 635 5.87 26.31 34.26
CA ASN A 635 4.79 25.32 34.25
C ASN A 635 3.70 25.69 33.24
N VAL A 636 3.07 24.67 32.65
CA VAL A 636 1.85 24.81 31.87
C VAL A 636 0.68 24.26 32.67
N ASP A 637 -0.32 25.10 32.90
CA ASP A 637 -1.55 24.80 33.64
C ASP A 637 -2.78 25.19 32.81
N GLN A 638 -3.97 25.03 33.39
CA GLN A 638 -5.20 25.60 32.81
C GLN A 638 -5.73 26.76 33.64
N TRP A 639 -6.30 27.77 32.97
CA TRP A 639 -6.90 28.92 33.63
C TRP A 639 -8.02 29.57 32.80
N GLY A 640 -8.74 30.53 33.40
CA GLY A 640 -9.65 31.39 32.66
C GLY A 640 -8.91 32.33 31.70
N SER A 641 -9.61 32.94 30.74
CA SER A 641 -9.03 33.92 29.81
C SER A 641 -9.91 35.16 29.72
N ASP A 642 -9.29 36.35 29.71
CA ASP A 642 -9.97 37.62 29.41
C ASP A 642 -10.02 37.95 27.90
N GLY A 643 -9.38 37.10 27.07
CA GLY A 643 -9.33 37.26 25.63
C GLY A 643 -8.21 38.16 25.09
N SER A 644 -7.32 38.70 25.94
CA SER A 644 -6.24 39.61 25.54
C SER A 644 -4.83 39.19 25.98
N GLU A 645 -4.71 38.20 26.85
CA GLU A 645 -3.45 37.75 27.45
C GLU A 645 -2.56 36.94 26.51
N THR A 646 -1.25 37.16 26.53
CA THR A 646 -0.29 36.41 25.70
C THR A 646 0.06 35.03 26.24
N HIS A 647 -0.13 34.79 27.54
CA HIS A 647 0.26 33.54 28.20
C HIS A 647 -0.67 32.35 27.90
N ASN A 648 -1.81 32.57 27.25
CA ASN A 648 -2.71 31.53 26.76
C ASN A 648 -2.73 31.39 25.22
N ILE A 649 -1.81 32.05 24.51
CA ILE A 649 -1.73 32.03 23.05
C ILE A 649 -0.52 31.20 22.59
N TRP A 650 -0.78 30.25 21.69
CA TRP A 650 0.19 29.31 21.15
C TRP A 650 0.23 29.41 19.63
N LYS A 651 1.43 29.55 19.06
CA LYS A 651 1.66 29.56 17.61
C LYS A 651 2.12 28.20 17.13
N PHE A 652 1.56 27.73 16.03
CA PHE A 652 1.82 26.40 15.50
C PHE A 652 2.85 26.50 14.38
N TYR A 653 4.02 25.89 14.56
CA TYR A 653 5.07 25.81 13.54
C TYR A 653 5.29 24.36 13.14
N SER A 654 5.28 24.05 11.84
CA SER A 654 5.39 22.67 11.35
C SER A 654 6.77 22.08 11.66
N ALA A 655 6.78 20.85 12.16
CA ALA A 655 7.98 20.03 12.35
C ALA A 655 8.17 18.97 11.23
N GLY A 656 7.31 18.97 10.20
CA GLY A 656 7.22 17.90 9.20
C GLY A 656 6.40 16.69 9.68
N ASP A 657 6.06 15.79 8.76
CA ASP A 657 5.35 14.52 9.02
C ASP A 657 4.05 14.66 9.85
N GLY A 658 3.36 15.81 9.74
CA GLY A 658 2.12 16.08 10.49
C GLY A 658 2.32 16.55 11.94
N TYR A 659 3.55 16.73 12.40
CA TYR A 659 3.87 17.25 13.73
C TYR A 659 4.06 18.77 13.74
N TYR A 660 3.90 19.37 14.92
CA TYR A 660 4.05 20.80 15.20
C TYR A 660 4.86 21.04 16.47
N TYR A 661 5.56 22.17 16.48
CA TYR A 661 6.00 22.87 17.68
C TYR A 661 4.93 23.89 18.08
N LEU A 662 4.56 23.91 19.36
CA LEU A 662 3.62 24.89 19.92
C LEU A 662 4.43 25.98 20.63
N ALA A 663 4.71 27.07 19.94
CA ALA A 663 5.47 28.20 20.48
C ALA A 663 4.59 29.09 21.34
N SER A 664 5.02 29.37 22.56
CA SER A 664 4.29 30.27 23.46
C SER A 664 4.48 31.73 23.04
N CYS A 665 3.44 32.54 23.20
CA CYS A 665 3.50 33.99 22.98
C CYS A 665 4.04 34.78 24.19
N VAL A 666 4.47 34.12 25.27
CA VAL A 666 5.15 34.81 26.39
C VAL A 666 6.55 35.31 25.99
N GLY A 667 7.03 36.34 26.67
CA GLY A 667 8.35 36.91 26.39
C GLY A 667 8.42 37.54 25.00
N ASP A 668 9.29 37.01 24.13
CA ASP A 668 9.43 37.47 22.74
C ASP A 668 8.53 36.74 21.74
N GLY A 669 7.73 35.79 22.23
CA GLY A 669 6.76 35.05 21.43
C GLY A 669 7.37 34.06 20.43
N GLY A 670 8.60 33.59 20.64
CA GLY A 670 9.21 32.61 19.73
C GLY A 670 10.37 31.80 20.32
N THR A 671 10.84 32.11 21.53
CA THR A 671 11.96 31.40 22.16
C THR A 671 11.56 30.08 22.84
N TYR A 672 10.39 30.03 23.47
CA TYR A 672 9.94 28.90 24.29
C TYR A 672 8.79 28.15 23.62
N VAL A 673 8.86 26.82 23.66
CA VAL A 673 7.85 25.91 23.10
C VAL A 673 7.34 24.96 24.18
N LEU A 674 6.17 24.39 23.94
CA LEU A 674 5.62 23.29 24.73
C LEU A 674 6.62 22.11 24.75
N ASP A 675 6.88 21.55 25.92
CA ASP A 675 7.90 20.51 26.14
C ASP A 675 7.39 19.45 27.13
N ILE A 676 7.79 18.20 26.89
CA ILE A 676 7.58 17.09 27.83
C ILE A 676 8.81 16.98 28.73
N ALA A 677 8.62 17.35 29.99
CA ALA A 677 9.69 17.57 30.97
C ALA A 677 10.69 16.40 31.04
N GLY A 678 11.95 16.70 30.74
CA GLY A 678 13.05 15.75 30.82
C GLY A 678 13.00 14.60 29.80
N LYS A 679 12.23 14.73 28.72
CA LYS A 679 12.09 13.72 27.65
C LYS A 679 11.56 12.37 28.14
N LYS A 680 10.76 12.36 29.21
CA LYS A 680 10.20 11.13 29.78
C LYS A 680 8.93 10.71 29.04
N THR A 681 8.69 9.42 28.91
CA THR A 681 7.50 8.85 28.26
C THR A 681 6.47 8.32 29.26
N ALA A 682 6.71 8.45 30.56
CA ALA A 682 5.82 7.94 31.59
C ALA A 682 4.55 8.79 31.71
N ASN A 683 3.42 8.13 31.99
CA ASN A 683 2.17 8.79 32.38
C ASN A 683 2.39 9.73 33.57
N GLY A 684 1.78 10.91 33.50
CA GLY A 684 1.93 11.96 34.51
C GLY A 684 3.21 12.78 34.40
N THR A 685 4.00 12.62 33.32
CA THR A 685 5.12 13.53 33.05
C THR A 685 4.57 14.93 32.77
N ASN A 686 5.16 15.93 33.43
CA ASN A 686 4.75 17.33 33.32
C ASN A 686 4.91 17.88 31.90
N ILE A 687 4.00 18.78 31.51
CA ILE A 687 4.18 19.65 30.36
C ILE A 687 4.67 21.00 30.85
N ASP A 688 5.80 21.45 30.33
CA ASP A 688 6.42 22.73 30.68
C ASP A 688 6.81 23.53 29.43
N LEU A 689 7.33 24.74 29.64
CA LEU A 689 8.03 25.48 28.62
C LEU A 689 9.51 25.14 28.63
N TYR A 690 10.07 24.92 27.45
CA TYR A 690 11.52 24.87 27.29
C TYR A 690 11.95 25.59 26.03
N LYS A 691 13.18 26.10 26.04
CA LYS A 691 13.77 26.73 24.87
C LYS A 691 13.73 25.75 23.69
N TYR A 692 13.31 26.24 22.52
CA TYR A 692 13.27 25.45 21.30
C TYR A 692 14.63 24.79 21.03
N ASN A 693 14.62 23.46 20.89
CA ASN A 693 15.79 22.64 20.57
C ASN A 693 15.50 21.55 19.52
N GLY A 694 14.26 21.46 19.05
CA GLY A 694 13.84 20.55 17.99
C GLY A 694 13.69 19.09 18.41
N GLY A 695 13.88 18.74 19.68
CA GLY A 695 13.75 17.37 20.19
C GLY A 695 12.35 16.78 20.03
N THR A 696 12.23 15.46 19.98
CA THR A 696 10.94 14.76 19.83
C THR A 696 9.97 15.00 21.00
N ASN A 697 10.48 15.39 22.17
CA ASN A 697 9.69 15.82 23.32
C ASN A 697 9.02 17.20 23.14
N GLN A 698 9.38 17.95 22.10
CA GLN A 698 8.79 19.25 21.75
C GLN A 698 7.85 19.16 20.53
N GLN A 699 7.57 17.94 20.06
CA GLN A 699 6.84 17.70 18.82
C GLN A 699 5.52 17.01 19.10
N PHE A 700 4.45 17.60 18.59
CA PHE A 700 3.09 17.17 18.86
C PHE A 700 2.30 17.00 17.57
N MET A 701 1.50 15.94 17.49
CA MET A 701 0.57 15.75 16.38
C MET A 701 -0.82 16.17 16.83
N ILE A 702 -1.44 17.08 16.08
CA ILE A 702 -2.79 17.56 16.36
C ILE A 702 -3.77 16.82 15.47
N THR A 703 -4.77 16.18 16.07
CA THR A 703 -5.68 15.29 15.36
C THR A 703 -7.12 15.66 15.63
N ASN A 704 -7.92 15.90 14.58
CA ASN A 704 -9.35 16.20 14.70
C ASN A 704 -10.12 14.95 15.12
N ASN A 705 -10.97 15.08 16.15
CA ASN A 705 -11.80 14.00 16.67
C ASN A 705 -13.11 13.77 15.88
N GLY A 706 -13.41 14.62 14.88
CA GLY A 706 -14.60 14.54 14.02
C GLY A 706 -15.74 15.48 14.42
N ASP A 707 -15.62 16.19 15.54
CA ASP A 707 -16.62 17.08 16.14
C ASP A 707 -16.09 18.51 16.39
N ASN A 708 -15.02 18.89 15.69
CA ASN A 708 -14.25 20.13 15.89
C ASN A 708 -13.50 20.22 17.24
N THR A 709 -13.40 19.11 17.99
CA THR A 709 -12.41 18.95 19.05
C THR A 709 -11.16 18.25 18.52
N TYR A 710 -10.05 18.39 19.23
CA TYR A 710 -8.73 17.95 18.83
C TYR A 710 -8.02 17.24 19.96
N LYS A 711 -7.23 16.23 19.61
CA LYS A 711 -6.25 15.64 20.52
C LYS A 711 -4.85 16.14 20.17
N ILE A 712 -4.05 16.46 21.18
CA ILE A 712 -2.65 16.89 21.03
C ILE A 712 -1.76 15.71 21.47
N ARG A 713 -1.25 14.93 20.52
CA ARG A 713 -0.52 13.68 20.75
C ARG A 713 0.97 13.92 20.88
N THR A 714 1.65 13.13 21.69
CA THR A 714 3.09 13.34 21.95
C THR A 714 3.96 12.46 21.04
N ARG A 715 4.85 13.07 20.24
CA ARG A 715 5.74 12.30 19.33
C ARG A 715 6.69 11.37 20.08
N ILE A 716 7.17 11.79 21.25
CA ILE A 716 8.13 11.00 22.04
C ILE A 716 7.58 9.66 22.53
N THR A 717 6.25 9.50 22.60
CA THR A 717 5.60 8.24 22.97
C THR A 717 5.20 7.40 21.74
N GLY A 718 5.48 7.86 20.52
CA GLY A 718 4.94 7.26 19.30
C GLY A 718 3.41 7.40 19.24
N GLU A 719 2.90 8.58 19.60
CA GLU A 719 1.47 8.92 19.67
C GLU A 719 0.63 8.11 20.67
N ALA A 720 1.25 7.34 21.57
CA ALA A 720 0.55 6.55 22.60
C ALA A 720 -0.02 7.40 23.76
N SER A 721 0.47 8.63 23.92
CA SER A 721 -0.03 9.59 24.92
C SER A 721 -0.50 10.90 24.28
N ALA A 722 -1.34 11.63 25.02
CA ALA A 722 -1.80 12.96 24.68
C ALA A 722 -1.54 13.96 25.82
N VAL A 723 -1.54 15.25 25.48
CA VAL A 723 -1.56 16.35 26.43
C VAL A 723 -2.94 16.44 27.06
N GLU A 724 -3.01 16.46 28.39
CA GLU A 724 -4.24 16.43 29.16
C GLU A 724 -4.18 17.27 30.44
N ILE A 725 -5.33 17.49 31.05
CA ILE A 725 -5.41 18.01 32.42
C ILE A 725 -5.31 16.87 33.43
N ALA A 726 -4.39 16.99 34.38
CA ALA A 726 -4.16 16.00 35.41
C ALA A 726 -5.43 15.71 36.22
N ASN A 727 -5.75 14.42 36.38
CA ASN A 727 -6.92 13.92 37.12
C ASN A 727 -8.28 14.44 36.61
N ALA A 728 -8.35 14.94 35.37
CA ALA A 728 -9.53 15.61 34.83
C ALA A 728 -10.04 16.77 35.70
N ASP A 729 -9.16 17.41 36.48
CA ASP A 729 -9.50 18.54 37.34
C ASP A 729 -10.01 19.71 36.50
N THR A 730 -11.05 20.40 36.96
CA THR A 730 -11.69 21.53 36.26
C THR A 730 -11.37 22.88 36.91
N SER A 731 -10.52 22.91 37.93
CA SER A 731 -10.13 24.13 38.63
C SER A 731 -9.04 24.90 37.88
N SER A 732 -9.04 26.22 38.07
CA SER A 732 -7.94 27.09 37.62
C SER A 732 -6.66 26.76 38.40
N GLY A 733 -5.56 26.61 37.66
CA GLY A 733 -4.26 26.17 38.19
C GLY A 733 -4.06 24.65 38.17
N ALA A 734 -5.02 23.88 37.65
CA ALA A 734 -4.80 22.44 37.46
C ALA A 734 -3.73 22.18 36.41
N ASN A 735 -2.88 21.19 36.70
CA ASN A 735 -1.67 20.93 35.94
C ASN A 735 -1.93 20.29 34.57
N VAL A 736 -1.15 20.67 33.56
CA VAL A 736 -1.10 20.00 32.26
C VAL A 736 -0.01 18.93 32.26
N GLN A 737 -0.34 17.71 31.84
CA GLN A 737 0.58 16.57 31.81
C GLN A 737 0.41 15.77 30.52
N GLN A 738 1.31 14.81 30.27
CA GLN A 738 1.03 13.76 29.30
C GLN A 738 0.43 12.52 29.98
N TRP A 739 -0.46 11.83 29.29
CA TRP A 739 -1.00 10.54 29.73
C TRP A 739 -1.43 9.70 28.54
N GLU A 740 -1.39 8.38 28.71
CA GLU A 740 -1.91 7.40 27.75
C GLU A 740 -3.36 7.74 27.32
N ILE A 741 -3.64 7.61 26.03
CA ILE A 741 -4.95 7.96 25.50
C ILE A 741 -6.00 6.97 25.99
N ASN A 742 -7.05 7.47 26.64
CA ASN A 742 -8.09 6.64 27.28
C ASN A 742 -9.52 7.11 26.97
N GLY A 743 -9.68 8.09 26.07
CA GLY A 743 -10.98 8.53 25.56
C GLY A 743 -11.76 9.49 26.47
N VAL A 744 -11.12 10.08 27.48
CA VAL A 744 -11.78 11.06 28.36
C VAL A 744 -11.62 12.50 27.84
N ASN A 745 -12.64 13.34 28.09
CA ASN A 745 -12.70 14.72 27.60
C ASN A 745 -11.57 15.63 28.10
N CYS A 746 -10.88 15.29 29.20
CA CYS A 746 -9.75 16.11 29.67
C CYS A 746 -8.51 15.97 28.78
N GLN A 747 -8.52 15.05 27.81
CA GLN A 747 -7.52 14.89 26.76
C GLN A 747 -7.91 15.58 25.44
N ASP A 748 -9.10 16.17 25.37
CA ASP A 748 -9.64 16.80 24.16
C ASP A 748 -9.68 18.32 24.32
N TRP A 749 -9.39 18.99 23.20
CA TRP A 749 -9.14 20.43 23.15
C TRP A 749 -9.92 21.08 22.00
N ILE A 750 -10.38 22.31 22.22
CA ILE A 750 -10.95 23.19 21.20
C ILE A 750 -9.88 24.20 20.83
N LEU A 751 -9.57 24.32 19.55
CA LEU A 751 -8.59 25.28 19.03
C LEU A 751 -9.31 26.55 18.56
N GLU A 752 -9.21 27.62 19.33
CA GLU A 752 -9.81 28.92 19.01
C GLU A 752 -8.77 29.80 18.31
N LYS A 753 -8.95 30.02 17.00
CA LYS A 753 -8.04 30.84 16.22
C LYS A 753 -8.06 32.29 16.73
N VAL A 754 -6.87 32.85 16.98
CA VAL A 754 -6.68 34.24 17.41
C VAL A 754 -5.65 34.94 16.53
N THR A 755 -5.60 36.26 16.60
CA THR A 755 -4.55 37.05 15.94
C THR A 755 -3.23 36.89 16.70
N ASP A 756 -2.12 36.73 15.99
CA ASP A 756 -0.79 36.75 16.59
C ASP A 756 -0.53 38.12 17.25
N PRO A 757 -0.29 38.19 18.58
CA PRO A 757 0.01 39.45 19.27
C PRO A 757 1.32 40.09 18.82
N GLY A 758 2.17 39.35 18.10
CA GLY A 758 3.47 39.79 17.61
C GLY A 758 4.52 39.89 18.70
N THR A 759 5.74 40.17 18.25
CA THR A 759 6.92 40.38 19.08
C THR A 759 7.15 41.87 19.30
N ALA A 760 7.36 42.26 20.56
CA ALA A 760 7.79 43.61 20.89
C ALA A 760 9.21 43.86 20.34
N MET A 761 9.35 44.90 19.53
CA MET A 761 10.61 45.36 18.96
C MET A 761 11.15 46.58 19.71
N ASP A 762 12.47 46.65 19.86
CA ASP A 762 13.14 47.79 20.49
C ASP A 762 13.20 48.98 19.51
N THR A 763 12.64 50.11 19.90
CA THR A 763 12.55 51.31 19.04
C THR A 763 13.83 52.17 19.06
N GLN A 764 14.84 51.79 19.85
CA GLN A 764 16.13 52.49 19.93
C GLN A 764 17.15 52.01 18.90
N TYR A 765 16.89 50.88 18.24
CA TYR A 765 17.80 50.35 17.21
C TYR A 765 17.45 50.86 15.81
N VAL A 766 18.50 51.00 15.00
CA VAL A 766 18.42 50.98 13.55
C VAL A 766 18.49 49.53 13.08
N TYR A 767 17.57 49.14 12.21
CA TYR A 767 17.44 47.78 11.69
C TYR A 767 17.87 47.72 10.23
N THR A 768 18.63 46.68 9.90
CA THR A 768 18.77 46.19 8.53
C THR A 768 18.01 44.88 8.40
N PHE A 769 17.05 44.83 7.47
CA PHE A 769 16.25 43.63 7.20
C PHE A 769 16.91 42.83 6.08
N GLN A 770 17.57 41.72 6.42
CA GLN A 770 18.15 40.81 5.45
C GLN A 770 17.19 39.67 5.16
N ASN A 771 16.81 39.48 3.90
CA ASN A 771 15.96 38.37 3.50
C ASN A 771 16.70 37.03 3.68
N GLN A 772 16.06 36.08 4.36
CA GLN A 772 16.71 34.81 4.72
C GLN A 772 16.98 33.92 3.49
N ASN A 773 16.15 34.01 2.43
CA ASN A 773 16.32 33.20 1.22
C ASN A 773 17.44 33.71 0.29
N SER A 774 17.58 35.03 0.13
CA SER A 774 18.56 35.62 -0.79
C SER A 774 19.85 36.08 -0.10
N GLY A 775 19.80 36.44 1.18
CA GLY A 775 20.89 37.13 1.89
C GLY A 775 21.03 38.61 1.52
N LEU A 776 20.15 39.15 0.66
CA LEU A 776 20.09 40.56 0.30
C LEU A 776 19.26 41.35 1.31
N VAL A 777 19.41 42.68 1.33
CA VAL A 777 18.74 43.55 2.30
C VAL A 777 17.63 44.37 1.66
N MET A 778 16.60 44.70 2.44
CA MET A 778 15.51 45.59 2.05
C MET A 778 16.04 46.99 1.74
N ASP A 779 15.82 47.45 0.51
CA ASP A 779 16.47 48.59 -0.13
C ASP A 779 15.43 49.48 -0.82
N ILE A 780 15.58 50.79 -0.70
CA ILE A 780 14.79 51.75 -1.48
C ILE A 780 15.47 51.96 -2.83
N VAL A 781 14.74 51.73 -3.93
CA VAL A 781 15.31 51.79 -5.28
C VAL A 781 16.06 53.10 -5.54
N ASN A 782 17.34 52.98 -5.90
CA ASN A 782 18.26 54.11 -6.13
C ASN A 782 18.39 55.11 -4.95
N GLY A 783 17.96 54.74 -3.74
CA GLY A 783 17.88 55.65 -2.59
C GLY A 783 16.93 56.84 -2.80
N ALA A 784 15.93 56.69 -3.67
CA ALA A 784 15.00 57.77 -4.02
C ALA A 784 13.98 58.03 -2.89
N MET A 785 14.08 59.19 -2.22
CA MET A 785 13.16 59.62 -1.14
C MET A 785 11.98 60.40 -1.74
N ALA A 786 11.07 59.71 -2.42
CA ALA A 786 9.85 60.27 -3.00
C ALA A 786 8.66 59.33 -2.81
N ASP A 787 7.43 59.88 -2.76
CA ASP A 787 6.22 59.09 -2.63
C ASP A 787 6.11 58.02 -3.72
N ASN A 788 5.77 56.80 -3.30
CA ASN A 788 5.64 55.59 -4.11
C ASN A 788 6.97 55.11 -4.73
N SER A 789 8.11 55.52 -4.16
CA SER A 789 9.39 54.91 -4.54
C SER A 789 9.42 53.46 -4.10
N ASN A 790 9.79 52.57 -5.03
CA ASN A 790 9.70 51.14 -4.82
C ASN A 790 10.68 50.64 -3.75
N VAL A 791 10.25 49.67 -2.95
CA VAL A 791 11.14 48.89 -2.09
C VAL A 791 11.47 47.58 -2.78
N GLN A 792 12.76 47.28 -2.85
CA GLN A 792 13.33 46.12 -3.49
C GLN A 792 14.28 45.42 -2.51
N GLN A 793 14.89 44.32 -2.94
CA GLN A 793 16.09 43.82 -2.27
C GLN A 793 17.35 44.19 -3.06
N TRP A 794 18.46 44.41 -2.35
CA TRP A 794 19.75 44.66 -2.97
C TRP A 794 20.91 44.15 -2.09
N ALA A 795 22.08 43.95 -2.70
CA ALA A 795 23.30 43.63 -1.97
C ALA A 795 23.57 44.71 -0.90
N SER A 796 23.90 44.27 0.32
CA SER A 796 24.21 45.18 1.41
C SER A 796 25.41 46.05 1.03
N ASN A 797 25.21 47.37 1.06
CA ASN A 797 26.21 48.36 0.68
C ASN A 797 26.45 49.41 1.78
N GLY A 798 25.72 49.32 2.90
CA GLY A 798 25.89 50.16 4.08
C GLY A 798 25.26 51.55 3.99
N PHE A 799 24.58 51.89 2.88
CA PHE A 799 23.89 53.17 2.74
C PHE A 799 22.59 53.22 3.55
N ASP A 800 22.18 54.44 3.94
CA ASP A 800 21.01 54.67 4.78
C ASP A 800 19.68 54.29 4.10
N CYS A 801 19.64 54.12 2.78
CA CYS A 801 18.48 53.58 2.04
C CYS A 801 18.18 52.11 2.35
N GLN A 802 19.08 51.40 3.03
CA GLN A 802 18.93 50.00 3.46
C GLN A 802 18.67 49.86 4.97
N LYS A 803 18.53 51.00 5.67
CA LYS A 803 18.46 51.09 7.13
C LYS A 803 17.14 51.70 7.57
N TRP A 804 16.56 51.14 8.64
CA TRP A 804 15.20 51.43 9.06
C TRP A 804 15.09 51.70 10.56
N THR A 805 14.26 52.65 10.97
CA THR A 805 13.88 52.87 12.37
C THR A 805 12.42 52.49 12.60
N LEU A 806 12.09 52.06 13.81
CA LEU A 806 10.72 51.69 14.17
C LEU A 806 10.08 52.75 15.06
N LYS A 807 8.82 53.10 14.76
CA LYS A 807 7.98 53.94 15.64
C LYS A 807 6.74 53.16 16.06
N ALA A 808 6.61 52.88 17.35
CA ALA A 808 5.49 52.11 17.89
C ALA A 808 4.13 52.82 17.72
N PHE A 809 3.07 52.02 17.59
CA PHE A 809 1.67 52.43 17.52
C PHE A 809 0.82 51.60 18.49
N GLY A 810 0.24 52.27 19.50
CA GLY A 810 -0.63 51.62 20.49
C GLY A 810 0.07 50.53 21.30
N SER A 811 -0.72 49.61 21.85
CA SER A 811 -0.27 48.49 22.69
C SER A 811 -0.19 47.13 21.96
N GLY A 812 -0.53 47.09 20.67
CA GLY A 812 -0.65 45.85 19.90
C GLY A 812 0.59 45.45 19.09
N ASN A 813 1.79 45.87 19.51
CA ASN A 813 3.05 45.63 18.80
C ASN A 813 3.03 46.04 17.31
N TYR A 814 2.34 47.14 16.98
CA TYR A 814 2.39 47.72 15.64
C TYR A 814 3.45 48.80 15.55
N TYR A 815 4.05 48.93 14.38
CA TYR A 815 5.14 49.85 14.09
C TYR A 815 4.97 50.48 12.72
N TYR A 816 5.35 51.75 12.63
CA TYR A 816 5.73 52.40 11.38
C TYR A 816 7.21 52.10 11.13
N ILE A 817 7.54 51.53 9.97
CA ILE A 817 8.92 51.22 9.54
C ILE A 817 9.43 52.39 8.69
N ARG A 818 10.29 53.24 9.24
CA ARG A 818 10.72 54.52 8.63
C ARG A 818 12.14 54.45 8.11
N SER A 819 12.42 55.12 6.99
CA SER A 819 13.78 55.21 6.45
C SER A 819 14.71 55.96 7.40
N VAL A 820 15.97 55.51 7.50
CA VAL A 820 17.04 56.27 8.18
C VAL A 820 17.48 57.46 7.35
N GLN A 821 17.47 57.34 6.03
CA GLN A 821 17.92 58.41 5.12
C GLN A 821 17.04 59.67 5.23
N ASP A 822 15.72 59.49 5.35
CA ASP A 822 14.77 60.54 5.70
C ASP A 822 13.58 59.96 6.49
N ALA A 823 13.49 60.31 7.77
CA ALA A 823 12.45 59.81 8.67
C ALA A 823 11.04 60.32 8.34
N ASN A 824 10.88 61.22 7.36
CA ASN A 824 9.58 61.60 6.81
C ASN A 824 9.01 60.55 5.86
N TYR A 825 9.79 59.55 5.43
CA TYR A 825 9.31 58.45 4.59
C TYR A 825 9.17 57.14 5.38
N VAL A 826 8.06 56.43 5.13
CA VAL A 826 7.65 55.20 5.82
C VAL A 826 7.24 54.14 4.81
N LEU A 827 7.46 52.87 5.13
CA LEU A 827 6.89 51.76 4.37
C LEU A 827 5.36 51.83 4.36
N LYS A 828 4.77 51.47 3.22
CA LYS A 828 3.33 51.27 3.06
C LYS A 828 3.09 50.02 2.23
N ALA A 829 2.07 49.24 2.61
CA ALA A 829 1.58 48.12 1.83
C ALA A 829 0.41 48.56 0.95
N GLU A 830 0.50 48.36 -0.36
CA GLU A 830 -0.56 48.71 -1.30
C GLU A 830 -1.67 47.66 -1.32
N GLY A 831 -2.87 48.05 -0.89
CA GLY A 831 -4.03 47.16 -0.86
C GLY A 831 -3.91 46.03 0.17
N SER A 832 -4.80 45.04 0.07
CA SER A 832 -4.88 43.90 1.00
C SER A 832 -4.63 42.55 0.35
N ALA A 833 -4.26 42.54 -0.94
CA ALA A 833 -4.17 41.33 -1.76
C ALA A 833 -2.72 40.88 -1.93
N ASN A 834 -2.56 39.58 -2.21
CA ASN A 834 -1.28 39.01 -2.64
C ASN A 834 -0.70 39.82 -3.81
N GLY A 835 0.59 40.13 -3.73
CA GLY A 835 1.31 40.93 -4.71
C GLY A 835 1.16 42.44 -4.54
N GLY A 836 0.41 42.90 -3.53
CA GLY A 836 0.36 44.32 -3.18
C GLY A 836 1.76 44.85 -2.87
N ASN A 837 2.16 45.93 -3.53
CA ASN A 837 3.53 46.43 -3.45
C ASN A 837 3.88 46.93 -2.05
N ILE A 838 5.17 46.86 -1.67
CA ILE A 838 5.70 47.63 -0.55
C ILE A 838 6.49 48.80 -1.14
N ASP A 839 6.05 50.01 -0.87
CA ASP A 839 6.72 51.24 -1.28
C ASP A 839 6.98 52.15 -0.07
N ILE A 840 7.68 53.27 -0.32
CA ILE A 840 7.78 54.34 0.67
C ILE A 840 6.87 55.51 0.31
N VAL A 841 6.25 56.10 1.33
CA VAL A 841 5.42 57.30 1.22
C VAL A 841 5.68 58.25 2.37
N THR A 842 5.24 59.50 2.23
CA THR A 842 5.29 60.50 3.29
C THR A 842 4.49 60.02 4.51
N TYR A 843 5.14 60.03 5.66
CA TYR A 843 4.62 59.54 6.92
C TYR A 843 3.33 60.25 7.35
N SER A 844 2.33 59.45 7.73
CA SER A 844 1.07 59.90 8.32
C SER A 844 0.67 58.94 9.43
N ASN A 845 0.08 59.45 10.51
CA ASN A 845 -0.50 58.63 11.58
C ASN A 845 -1.98 58.30 11.36
N LYS A 846 -2.51 58.54 10.15
CA LYS A 846 -3.92 58.36 9.80
C LYS A 846 -4.17 57.25 8.76
N ASP A 847 -3.11 56.67 8.19
CA ASP A 847 -3.20 55.59 7.21
C ASP A 847 -2.74 54.28 7.84
N SER A 848 -3.69 53.36 8.03
CA SER A 848 -3.42 52.07 8.67
C SER A 848 -2.66 51.10 7.74
N ALA A 849 -2.53 51.40 6.44
CA ALA A 849 -1.71 50.62 5.51
C ALA A 849 -0.20 50.81 5.73
N MET A 850 0.20 51.77 6.57
CA MET A 850 1.59 52.01 6.98
C MET A 850 1.99 51.23 8.25
N LEU A 851 1.08 50.43 8.81
CA LEU A 851 1.30 49.69 10.05
C LEU A 851 1.76 48.27 9.76
N PHE A 852 2.82 47.86 10.46
CA PHE A 852 3.40 46.53 10.39
C PHE A 852 3.60 45.97 11.80
N ARG A 853 3.55 44.65 11.92
CA ARG A 853 3.86 43.93 13.16
C ARG A 853 4.98 42.93 12.88
N PHE A 854 5.78 42.61 13.88
CA PHE A 854 6.82 41.59 13.75
C PHE A 854 6.40 40.33 14.48
N THR A 855 6.80 39.17 13.98
CA THR A 855 6.67 37.91 14.71
C THR A 855 7.98 37.13 14.63
N LYS A 856 8.48 36.70 15.78
CA LYS A 856 9.73 35.93 15.86
C LYS A 856 9.46 34.47 15.52
N ASN A 857 10.27 33.92 14.62
CA ASN A 857 10.25 32.52 14.19
C ASN A 857 11.18 31.66 15.06
N LEU A 858 10.97 30.34 15.05
CA LEU A 858 11.75 29.39 15.85
C LEU A 858 13.25 29.35 15.50
N ASP A 859 13.60 29.68 14.25
CA ASP A 859 14.98 29.78 13.78
C ASP A 859 15.66 31.10 14.19
N GLY A 860 14.94 31.99 14.88
CA GLY A 860 15.41 33.30 15.32
C GLY A 860 15.24 34.43 14.30
N SER A 861 14.79 34.13 13.08
CA SER A 861 14.39 35.14 12.10
C SER A 861 13.07 35.80 12.48
N TYR A 862 12.69 36.86 11.76
CA TYR A 862 11.44 37.58 11.95
C TYR A 862 10.63 37.57 10.67
N SER A 863 9.32 37.40 10.80
CA SER A 863 8.36 37.71 9.73
C SER A 863 7.74 39.08 10.01
N ILE A 864 7.49 39.85 8.96
CA ILE A 864 6.88 41.18 9.06
C ILE A 864 5.45 41.08 8.51
N ILE A 865 4.46 41.32 9.37
CA ILE A 865 3.03 41.19 9.08
C ILE A 865 2.50 42.55 8.66
N THR A 866 1.73 42.58 7.58
CA THR A 866 1.12 43.80 7.04
C THR A 866 -0.28 44.02 7.64
N HIS A 867 -0.55 45.21 8.16
CA HIS A 867 -1.89 45.51 8.68
C HIS A 867 -2.90 45.79 7.54
N ALA A 868 -2.43 46.21 6.37
CA ALA A 868 -3.28 46.46 5.19
C ALA A 868 -4.09 45.22 4.77
N SER A 869 -3.52 44.02 4.97
CA SER A 869 -4.18 42.73 4.74
C SER A 869 -5.02 42.23 5.93
N LYS A 870 -5.23 43.06 6.97
CA LYS A 870 -5.80 42.65 8.27
C LYS A 870 -4.99 41.53 8.93
N ASP A 871 -3.67 41.68 8.89
CA ASP A 871 -2.68 40.74 9.46
C ASP A 871 -2.64 39.36 8.78
N ALA A 872 -3.12 39.25 7.54
CA ALA A 872 -3.16 37.98 6.80
C ALA A 872 -1.92 37.73 5.92
N CYS A 873 -1.20 38.79 5.51
CA CYS A 873 -0.06 38.73 4.61
C CYS A 873 1.25 39.16 5.28
N LEU A 874 2.34 38.53 4.86
CA LEU A 874 3.70 38.86 5.25
C LEU A 874 4.38 39.71 4.17
N VAL A 875 5.34 40.53 4.58
CA VAL A 875 6.29 41.19 3.67
C VAL A 875 7.27 40.15 3.14
N GLU A 876 7.36 40.06 1.81
CA GLU A 876 8.17 39.08 1.10
C GLU A 876 8.95 39.69 -0.05
N VAL A 877 9.92 38.93 -0.55
CA VAL A 877 10.53 39.18 -1.86
C VAL A 877 9.77 38.41 -2.93
N ALA A 878 9.30 39.13 -3.95
CA ALA A 878 8.46 38.59 -5.01
C ALA A 878 9.10 37.41 -5.73
N SER A 879 8.30 36.37 -5.97
CA SER A 879 8.70 35.13 -6.64
C SER A 879 9.88 34.41 -5.96
N ALA A 880 10.15 34.70 -4.69
CA ALA A 880 11.32 34.21 -3.96
C ALA A 880 12.65 34.46 -4.70
N SER A 881 12.72 35.53 -5.51
CA SER A 881 13.92 35.87 -6.27
C SER A 881 15.12 36.14 -5.35
N LYS A 882 16.32 35.87 -5.85
CA LYS A 882 17.59 36.17 -5.18
C LYS A 882 18.36 37.28 -5.87
N ASP A 883 17.75 37.91 -6.88
CA ASP A 883 18.40 38.94 -7.69
C ASP A 883 18.32 40.30 -7.01
N ASN A 884 19.35 41.11 -7.24
CA ASN A 884 19.29 42.54 -6.97
C ASN A 884 18.14 43.18 -7.76
N GLY A 885 17.38 44.04 -7.10
CA GLY A 885 16.25 44.74 -7.68
C GLY A 885 14.94 43.95 -7.68
N ALA A 886 14.92 42.73 -7.13
CA ALA A 886 13.66 42.01 -6.98
C ALA A 886 12.72 42.75 -6.01
N ASN A 887 11.44 42.77 -6.36
CA ASN A 887 10.44 43.56 -5.67
C ASN A 887 10.17 43.05 -4.25
N VAL A 888 9.91 43.97 -3.31
CA VAL A 888 9.36 43.65 -1.99
C VAL A 888 7.85 43.92 -2.02
N GLN A 889 7.07 42.92 -1.65
CA GLN A 889 5.59 42.95 -1.74
C GLN A 889 4.97 42.27 -0.51
N GLN A 890 3.64 42.29 -0.42
CA GLN A 890 2.90 41.48 0.55
C GLN A 890 2.35 40.20 -0.09
N TRP A 891 2.35 39.10 0.66
CA TRP A 891 1.76 37.83 0.23
C TRP A 891 1.30 36.99 1.42
N GLU A 892 0.28 36.15 1.22
CA GLU A 892 -0.17 35.18 2.23
C GLU A 892 0.98 34.25 2.67
N VAL A 893 0.86 33.62 3.84
CA VAL A 893 1.93 32.79 4.40
C VAL A 893 2.21 31.56 3.51
N THR A 894 3.45 31.42 3.02
CA THR A 894 3.89 30.31 2.14
C THR A 894 4.99 29.43 2.74
N ASN A 895 5.42 29.72 3.97
CA ASN A 895 6.56 29.07 4.65
C ASN A 895 7.90 29.16 3.89
N ASN A 896 8.00 30.03 2.89
CA ASN A 896 9.23 30.25 2.13
C ASN A 896 10.17 31.20 2.89
N GLY A 897 11.48 30.97 2.79
CA GLY A 897 12.49 31.87 3.37
C GLY A 897 12.43 33.30 2.80
N CYS A 898 11.76 33.52 1.66
CA CYS A 898 11.53 34.87 1.12
C CYS A 898 10.60 35.74 1.99
N GLN A 899 9.87 35.13 2.95
CA GLN A 899 9.00 35.81 3.91
C GLN A 899 9.67 36.03 5.28
N ARG A 900 10.93 35.61 5.43
CA ARG A 900 11.68 35.64 6.68
C ARG A 900 12.86 36.59 6.58
N TRP A 901 13.08 37.34 7.66
CA TRP A 901 14.05 38.42 7.72
C TRP A 901 14.99 38.23 8.92
N ASN A 902 16.28 38.10 8.65
CA ASN A 902 17.32 38.22 9.66
C ASN A 902 17.55 39.71 9.95
N LEU A 903 17.61 40.06 11.23
CA LEU A 903 17.78 41.43 11.67
C LEU A 903 19.22 41.68 12.11
N THR A 904 19.84 42.73 11.58
CA THR A 904 21.07 43.31 12.15
C THR A 904 20.72 44.67 12.76
N THR A 905 21.19 44.93 13.98
CA THR A 905 20.89 46.15 14.72
C THR A 905 22.13 47.03 14.92
N GLU A 906 21.92 48.34 14.84
CA GLU A 906 22.88 49.38 15.26
C GLU A 906 22.19 50.26 16.32
N THR A 907 22.91 50.73 17.34
CA THR A 907 22.36 51.66 18.32
C THR A 907 22.26 53.07 17.75
N THR A 908 21.11 53.74 17.94
CA THR A 908 21.07 55.19 17.72
C THR A 908 21.85 55.87 18.84
N THR A 909 23.04 56.39 18.56
CA THR A 909 23.74 57.27 19.52
C THR A 909 22.98 58.58 19.63
N VAL A 910 22.12 58.70 20.65
CA VAL A 910 21.62 59.99 21.09
C VAL A 910 22.74 60.67 21.87
N ALA A 911 23.37 61.68 21.28
CA ALA A 911 24.24 62.61 21.99
C ALA A 911 23.37 63.48 22.92
N THR A 912 23.08 62.98 24.11
CA THR A 912 22.41 63.77 25.16
C THR A 912 23.44 64.71 25.79
N THR A 913 23.35 66.00 25.45
CA THR A 913 24.09 67.05 26.16
C THR A 913 23.36 67.34 27.46
N THR A 914 23.77 66.71 28.55
CA THR A 914 23.20 66.96 29.89
C THR A 914 24.03 68.01 30.63
N THR A 915 23.51 69.22 30.75
CA THR A 915 24.02 70.25 31.67
C THR A 915 23.83 69.77 33.09
N THR A 916 24.93 69.55 33.81
CA THR A 916 24.94 69.10 35.21
C THR A 916 24.83 70.31 36.14
N THR A 917 23.77 70.40 36.93
CA THR A 917 23.72 71.26 38.13
C THR A 917 23.95 70.39 39.35
N THR A 918 25.08 70.63 40.02
CA THR A 918 25.53 69.94 41.22
C THR A 918 24.72 70.35 42.45
N THR A 919 24.15 69.38 43.17
CA THR A 919 23.81 69.56 44.60
C THR A 919 24.25 68.34 45.39
N THR A 920 25.12 68.62 46.36
CA THR A 920 25.85 67.73 47.27
C THR A 920 24.97 67.16 48.39
N THR A 921 25.20 65.90 48.81
CA THR A 921 25.23 65.32 50.19
C THR A 921 24.97 63.80 50.13
N LYS A 922 25.42 62.88 50.99
CA LYS A 922 26.52 62.70 51.96
C LYS A 922 26.36 61.26 52.51
N ALA A 923 27.46 60.47 52.50
CA ALA A 923 27.78 59.28 53.34
C ALA A 923 26.82 58.05 53.32
N THR A 924 27.25 56.78 53.44
CA THR A 924 28.24 56.22 54.38
C THR A 924 28.78 54.85 53.90
N THR A 925 30.05 54.61 54.23
CA THR A 925 30.95 53.47 54.02
C THR A 925 30.54 52.19 54.77
N THR A 926 30.92 50.99 54.28
CA THR A 926 31.70 49.98 55.05
C THR A 926 32.43 49.04 54.08
N THR A 927 33.67 48.68 54.44
CA THR A 927 34.70 47.99 53.64
C THR A 927 35.20 46.75 54.39
N THR A 928 35.56 45.66 53.70
CA THR A 928 36.68 44.72 54.02
C THR A 928 36.88 43.74 52.84
N LYS A 929 37.99 43.75 52.07
CA LYS A 929 39.37 43.21 52.28
C LYS A 929 39.44 41.67 52.16
N ALA A 930 40.37 40.97 51.49
CA ALA A 930 41.42 41.20 50.47
C ALA A 930 42.02 39.82 50.05
N THR A 931 42.88 39.83 49.02
CA THR A 931 44.25 39.22 48.95
C THR A 931 44.49 38.27 47.76
N THR A 932 45.66 38.50 47.15
CA THR A 932 46.27 37.91 45.94
C THR A 932 47.56 37.16 46.34
N THR A 933 47.97 36.11 45.61
CA THR A 933 49.39 35.67 45.36
C THR A 933 49.41 34.49 44.34
N THR A 934 50.04 34.59 43.14
CA THR A 934 51.43 34.15 42.68
C THR A 934 51.76 32.66 42.93
N GLN A 935 52.47 31.84 42.13
CA GLN A 935 53.53 31.90 41.07
C GLN A 935 53.65 30.45 40.45
N ALA A 936 53.87 30.22 39.13
CA ALA A 936 55.11 29.77 38.40
C ALA A 936 55.77 28.40 38.79
N PRO A 937 56.68 27.71 38.04
CA PRO A 937 57.22 27.85 36.65
C PRO A 937 57.57 26.52 35.83
N ALA A 938 58.11 26.72 34.60
CA ALA A 938 59.23 25.99 33.89
C ALA A 938 58.96 24.73 32.99
N THR A 939 59.06 24.84 31.63
CA THR A 939 60.16 24.45 30.66
C THR A 939 60.10 22.98 30.14
N THR A 940 60.46 22.54 28.90
CA THR A 940 61.24 23.05 27.75
C THR A 940 61.13 22.11 26.50
N THR A 941 61.52 22.61 25.31
CA THR A 941 62.19 21.94 24.14
C THR A 941 61.39 21.00 23.20
N LYS A 942 61.58 20.93 21.86
CA LYS A 942 62.41 21.62 20.83
C LYS A 942 62.04 21.10 19.41
N ALA A 943 62.22 21.97 18.39
CA ALA A 943 62.48 21.72 16.94
C ALA A 943 61.42 21.00 16.07
N THR A 944 61.09 21.49 14.87
CA THR A 944 61.96 21.38 13.68
C THR A 944 61.61 22.40 12.56
N THR A 945 62.63 23.17 12.20
CA THR A 945 63.10 23.75 10.92
C THR A 945 62.18 24.11 9.74
N THR A 946 62.43 25.33 9.25
CA THR A 946 62.13 25.96 7.96
C THR A 946 63.06 25.48 6.84
N GLN A 947 62.56 25.32 5.60
CA GLN A 947 63.32 25.72 4.39
C GLN A 947 62.43 25.92 3.16
N ALA A 948 62.86 26.88 2.34
CA ALA A 948 62.27 27.37 1.11
C ALA A 948 62.36 26.39 -0.07
N THR A 949 61.55 26.60 -1.12
CA THR A 949 61.97 27.04 -2.48
C THR A 949 60.94 26.60 -3.53
N THR A 950 60.78 27.47 -4.55
CA THR A 950 60.42 27.20 -5.96
C THR A 950 58.95 27.23 -6.38
N THR A 951 58.58 28.39 -6.94
CA THR A 951 57.67 28.55 -8.08
C THR A 951 57.92 27.48 -9.14
N THR A 952 56.91 26.65 -9.41
CA THR A 952 56.79 25.91 -10.67
C THR A 952 55.37 26.11 -11.18
N THR A 953 55.24 26.99 -12.17
CA THR A 953 54.05 27.11 -13.01
C THR A 953 53.86 25.78 -13.73
N THR A 954 52.93 24.95 -13.24
CA THR A 954 52.44 23.80 -13.99
C THR A 954 50.98 24.08 -14.27
N THR A 955 50.69 24.37 -15.53
CA THR A 955 49.34 24.49 -16.08
C THR A 955 48.74 23.08 -16.05
N THR A 956 48.13 22.69 -14.94
CA THR A 956 47.44 21.41 -14.81
C THR A 956 45.94 21.69 -14.93
N THR A 957 45.37 21.30 -16.06
CA THR A 957 43.94 21.33 -16.39
C THR A 957 43.06 20.86 -15.23
N THR A 958 42.15 21.74 -14.79
CA THR A 958 41.08 21.45 -13.83
C THR A 958 40.06 20.52 -14.50
N THR A 959 39.92 19.29 -14.02
CA THR A 959 38.88 18.37 -14.49
C THR A 959 37.75 18.35 -13.46
N LYS A 960 36.67 19.09 -13.74
CA LYS A 960 35.46 19.07 -12.90
C LYS A 960 34.95 17.62 -12.75
N GLY A 961 34.74 17.19 -11.51
CA GLY A 961 34.30 15.85 -11.13
C GLY A 961 35.40 14.89 -10.64
N ASP A 962 36.69 15.18 -10.83
CA ASP A 962 37.81 14.39 -10.29
C ASP A 962 38.26 14.99 -8.94
N ILE A 963 37.52 14.63 -7.88
CA ILE A 963 37.58 15.24 -6.56
C ILE A 963 38.70 14.63 -5.70
N VAL A 964 39.02 13.35 -5.89
CA VAL A 964 40.18 12.75 -5.20
C VAL A 964 41.51 12.96 -5.95
N GLU A 965 41.46 13.67 -7.09
CA GLU A 965 42.61 14.06 -7.91
C GLU A 965 43.42 12.85 -8.42
N ASP A 966 42.74 11.75 -8.72
CA ASP A 966 43.37 10.51 -9.19
C ASP A 966 43.45 10.42 -10.73
N GLY A 967 42.97 11.44 -11.43
CA GLY A 967 42.94 11.55 -12.88
C GLY A 967 41.69 10.94 -13.52
N THR A 968 40.76 10.40 -12.74
CA THR A 968 39.53 9.77 -13.24
C THR A 968 38.29 10.26 -12.51
N VAL A 969 37.20 10.53 -13.23
CA VAL A 969 35.90 10.84 -12.62
C VAL A 969 35.17 9.53 -12.34
N SER A 970 35.14 9.10 -11.08
CA SER A 970 34.69 7.78 -10.65
C SER A 970 33.71 7.84 -9.47
N VAL A 971 33.24 6.67 -9.03
CA VAL A 971 32.38 6.57 -7.84
C VAL A 971 33.13 7.00 -6.57
N THR A 972 34.46 6.93 -6.56
CA THR A 972 35.31 7.40 -5.45
C THR A 972 35.14 8.91 -5.24
N ASP A 973 35.05 9.68 -6.32
CA ASP A 973 34.81 11.13 -6.30
C ASP A 973 33.42 11.48 -5.78
N LEU A 974 32.41 10.71 -6.20
CA LEU A 974 31.04 10.88 -5.70
C LEU A 974 30.95 10.64 -4.18
N VAL A 975 31.69 9.65 -3.67
CA VAL A 975 31.75 9.38 -2.22
C VAL A 975 32.47 10.51 -1.49
N ALA A 976 33.58 11.02 -2.02
CA ALA A 976 34.27 12.18 -1.45
C ALA A 976 33.35 13.41 -1.40
N LEU A 977 32.60 13.68 -2.48
CA LEU A 977 31.64 14.77 -2.57
C LEU A 977 30.50 14.64 -1.55
N GLN A 978 29.93 13.45 -1.40
CA GLN A 978 28.88 13.19 -0.41
C GLN A 978 29.38 13.38 1.02
N LYS A 979 30.60 12.92 1.33
CA LYS A 979 31.21 13.12 2.65
C LYS A 979 31.46 14.60 2.94
N TYR A 980 31.89 15.38 1.95
CA TYR A 980 32.06 16.83 2.11
C TYR A 980 30.72 17.54 2.37
N VAL A 981 29.68 17.22 1.58
CA VAL A 981 28.33 17.80 1.79
C VAL A 981 27.73 17.41 3.15
N LEU A 982 28.06 16.22 3.66
CA LEU A 982 27.71 15.76 5.01
C LEU A 982 28.62 16.31 6.13
N LYS A 983 29.57 17.20 5.80
CA LYS A 983 30.57 17.78 6.72
C LYS A 983 31.46 16.74 7.42
N GLN A 984 31.62 15.57 6.82
CA GLN A 984 32.47 14.48 7.30
C GLN A 984 33.90 14.54 6.74
N GLN A 985 34.13 15.41 5.76
CA GLN A 985 35.42 15.64 5.12
C GLN A 985 35.53 17.12 4.72
N THR A 986 36.74 17.67 4.72
CA THR A 986 37.05 18.99 4.15
C THR A 986 37.83 18.82 2.85
N PHE A 987 37.69 19.80 1.94
CA PHE A 987 38.37 19.81 0.65
C PHE A 987 39.49 20.84 0.62
N THR A 988 40.56 20.54 -0.13
CA THR A 988 41.52 21.58 -0.55
C THR A 988 40.85 22.52 -1.56
N GLN A 989 41.46 23.68 -1.83
CA GLN A 989 40.95 24.63 -2.81
C GLN A 989 40.70 24.00 -4.19
N LYS A 990 41.62 23.13 -4.65
CA LYS A 990 41.52 22.44 -5.94
C LYS A 990 40.42 21.36 -5.94
N GLN A 991 40.27 20.62 -4.84
CA GLN A 991 39.19 19.65 -4.69
C GLN A 991 37.82 20.35 -4.63
N PHE A 992 37.76 21.52 -4.01
CA PHE A 992 36.55 22.36 -3.99
C PHE A 992 36.19 22.83 -5.40
N GLU A 993 37.17 23.31 -6.18
CA GLU A 993 36.97 23.69 -7.58
C GLU A 993 36.57 22.51 -8.48
N ASN A 994 37.12 21.31 -8.25
CA ASN A 994 36.72 20.10 -8.97
C ASN A 994 35.32 19.60 -8.53
N ALA A 995 34.95 19.84 -7.28
CA ALA A 995 33.66 19.46 -6.69
C ALA A 995 32.52 20.44 -7.01
N ASP A 996 32.82 21.69 -7.36
CA ASP A 996 31.87 22.71 -7.83
C ASP A 996 31.59 22.48 -9.32
N ILE A 997 30.74 21.50 -9.60
CA ILE A 997 30.49 21.02 -10.96
C ILE A 997 29.69 22.05 -11.74
N ASN A 998 28.74 22.75 -11.10
CA ASN A 998 27.94 23.78 -11.75
C ASN A 998 28.65 25.15 -11.85
N GLY A 999 29.75 25.36 -11.12
CA GLY A 999 30.53 26.61 -11.12
C GLY A 999 29.87 27.74 -10.33
N ASP A 1000 29.01 27.43 -9.36
CA ASP A 1000 28.27 28.43 -8.57
C ASP A 1000 29.04 28.95 -7.34
N GLY A 1001 30.30 28.51 -7.17
CA GLY A 1001 31.17 28.86 -6.06
C GLY A 1001 30.80 28.15 -4.76
N LYS A 1002 29.89 27.17 -4.79
CA LYS A 1002 29.47 26.34 -3.66
C LYS A 1002 29.57 24.86 -4.05
N VAL A 1003 29.78 24.01 -3.06
CA VAL A 1003 29.77 22.56 -3.24
C VAL A 1003 28.64 22.00 -2.39
N ASN A 1004 27.55 21.56 -3.04
CA ASN A 1004 26.32 21.15 -2.38
C ASN A 1004 25.65 19.95 -3.07
N ILE A 1005 24.40 19.65 -2.69
CA ILE A 1005 23.67 18.48 -3.21
C ILE A 1005 23.43 18.55 -4.72
N ILE A 1006 23.43 19.75 -5.30
CA ILE A 1006 23.32 19.97 -6.75
C ILE A 1006 24.55 19.40 -7.44
N ASP A 1007 25.75 19.65 -6.92
CA ASP A 1007 26.99 19.06 -7.44
C ASP A 1007 27.02 17.55 -7.29
N VAL A 1008 26.47 17.01 -6.19
CA VAL A 1008 26.30 15.55 -6.01
C VAL A 1008 25.41 14.97 -7.11
N ALA A 1009 24.29 15.64 -7.42
CA ALA A 1009 23.36 15.21 -8.46
C ALA A 1009 24.01 15.28 -9.86
N LEU A 1010 24.77 16.34 -10.14
CA LEU A 1010 25.47 16.52 -11.40
C LEU A 1010 26.61 15.50 -11.57
N LEU A 1011 27.40 15.23 -10.53
CA LEU A 1011 28.44 14.20 -10.56
C LEU A 1011 27.84 12.82 -10.81
N LYS A 1012 26.72 12.50 -10.15
CA LYS A 1012 25.99 11.26 -10.36
C LYS A 1012 25.46 11.16 -11.80
N GLN A 1013 25.01 12.26 -12.38
CA GLN A 1013 24.56 12.31 -13.78
C GLN A 1013 25.71 12.11 -14.77
N ILE A 1014 26.90 12.68 -14.49
CA ILE A 1014 28.12 12.47 -15.29
C ILE A 1014 28.53 10.99 -15.26
N LEU A 1015 28.54 10.36 -14.08
CA LEU A 1015 28.87 8.94 -13.91
C LEU A 1015 27.86 7.99 -14.58
N MET A 1016 26.59 8.40 -14.68
CA MET A 1016 25.56 7.62 -15.38
C MET A 1016 25.66 7.73 -16.91
N LYS A 1017 26.25 8.81 -17.45
CA LYS A 1017 26.46 8.99 -18.89
C LYS A 1017 27.76 8.37 -19.41
N ALA A 1018 28.69 8.02 -18.52
CA ALA A 1018 29.97 7.41 -18.85
C ALA A 1018 29.93 5.87 -18.93
N ARG A 1019 28.73 5.25 -18.93
CA ARG A 1019 28.52 3.80 -19.04
C ARG A 1019 27.98 3.38 -20.40
#